data_AF-A0A8S9TPI6-F1
#
_entry.id   AF-A0A8S9TPI6-F1
#
_cell.length_a   1.000
_cell.length_b   1.000
_cell.length_c   1.000
_cell.angle_alpha   90.00
_cell.angle_beta   90.00
_cell.angle_gamma   90.00
#
_symmetry.space_group_name_H-M   'P 1'
#
loop_
_entity.id
_entity.type
_entity.pdbx_description
1 polymer ?
#
loop_
_entity_poly.entity_id
_entity_poly.type
_entity_poly.pdbx_seq_one_letter_code
_entity_poly.pdbx_strand_id
1 'polypeptide(L)'
;MAPNDECPRLSSASRMPKVVRDLLWTVTSPHILSGDRFPVLPAEFGVEALNFDAVIDWLNALVDDPAPLLAFLQDNTSNGRSLALGVYFSTLLEFWLRFCPHLSTEKMEIGRQIVSSTNRTVGQLKFLFRCNFQKGGKLRDFHVESSVKFFLLNPVHSDTRGETYDANDADKENINFKYVPLEQYVGPHLGENLAWRVQEVDRKLAMRQGESVRTWLEENYSDSVQSHIVLRGYLFEPLSHFVSTWETSIAHDWCFHRNPARVSTTQKTCLNPSVATDHLRGWWTTDMETDLPAKVRANNQTTIGESRFVILPKLHWLCPVVAVEDKTSGQVVVKSDNRLDIPEAEALTLEALMAFVREHFQKGSPSTKTNKNGGVAMPLLVAEVVRCPEEVQDGVQLWNELSRGFILDPKCWDPSPLCHEPVRFKRTLRRNDATGAGEREYGARRTDSADEGFIKPDVNEAAAQEETRHQFSDPASVGPRKLCLQLLTALSADGVVFTHADLKRSTREFLLWRKLNCGGVGDEISYLRSCLEFLVFGVNGDDESKHTRRIGYMLLDVYDGLKREFGVDKRAKISPQECLNWVSLLAEVACDPDRWEFLHLVLRTIDLSVNTDDQMQGDEPEKSSKFSFLDKLRAARNPRWNSVVVEAIRVFRMDKATAGEHHIHSTFNDFIEQHDWQNAERLAVVVQDLSMVQALFKYLSLLNMTKALKRLQKIAAGFQSTGTGISVLPASEQNTGPVAKNCNFSHMLGHPIDHAKNRSLNEMNTPGFKWKYVDCVEEIEEVVAHLKCQETTILRAEDKCDEQAVARNMLVGIDCEWRPQFLMKEQPSTSNVENAEKRSSHPSDEKQEGLSIYQLAVGDAVYVVDVQVLGAAAAAPLKYIWRPSSPLILIGFCVSSDIERIKNSFPELKGHFDERSSETTHRPRPLIVELKQLALFRHIPAEHWGLSRLYRECLDEKVNKEQQCSDWGNRPLSTSQLDYAAKDAYAVQRLSLHLLVDVNFVQPNAEICSASECAQHFMKRFDASRSSLHSWTMASVSRPLGKQHVKAALQ
;
A
#
# COMPACT_ATOMS: atom_id res chain seq x y z
N MET A 1 -11.37 -11.81 -51.80
CA MET A 1 -11.15 -13.27 -51.89
C MET A 1 -9.66 -13.56 -51.96
N ALA A 2 -9.10 -13.92 -50.81
CA ALA A 2 -7.78 -14.51 -50.53
C ALA A 2 -7.94 -15.19 -49.15
N PRO A 3 -7.22 -16.28 -48.88
CA PRO A 3 -7.77 -17.58 -48.53
C PRO A 3 -8.31 -17.71 -47.10
N ASN A 4 -9.30 -18.58 -46.95
CA ASN A 4 -9.85 -19.12 -45.71
C ASN A 4 -8.75 -19.80 -44.86
N ASP A 5 -8.07 -19.04 -44.00
CA ASP A 5 -7.48 -19.56 -42.75
C ASP A 5 -8.47 -19.25 -41.61
N GLU A 6 -9.69 -19.78 -41.72
CA GLU A 6 -10.49 -19.99 -40.51
C GLU A 6 -9.68 -20.96 -39.65
N CYS A 7 -9.16 -20.51 -38.51
CA CYS A 7 -8.57 -21.41 -37.52
C CYS A 7 -9.74 -22.15 -36.85
N PRO A 8 -10.12 -23.39 -37.25
CA PRO A 8 -11.38 -24.02 -36.85
C PRO A 8 -11.32 -24.60 -35.42
N ARG A 9 -10.29 -24.24 -34.64
CA ARG A 9 -9.92 -24.95 -33.40
C ARG A 9 -10.29 -24.21 -32.12
N LEU A 10 -10.45 -22.89 -32.14
CA LEU A 10 -10.83 -22.10 -30.96
C LEU A 10 -12.33 -21.83 -30.95
N SER A 11 -12.98 -21.97 -29.79
CA SER A 11 -14.40 -21.62 -29.63
C SER A 11 -14.71 -20.22 -30.13
N SER A 12 -15.89 -20.05 -30.77
CA SER A 12 -16.31 -18.75 -31.30
C SER A 12 -16.29 -17.66 -30.23
N ALA A 13 -15.94 -16.42 -30.62
CA ALA A 13 -15.86 -15.29 -29.70
C ALA A 13 -17.17 -15.04 -28.91
N SER A 14 -18.30 -15.48 -29.47
CA SER A 14 -19.62 -15.45 -28.87
C SER A 14 -19.80 -16.40 -27.67
N ARG A 15 -19.15 -17.58 -27.68
CA ARG A 15 -19.18 -18.55 -26.57
C ARG A 15 -18.12 -18.27 -25.51
N MET A 16 -17.10 -17.51 -25.88
CA MET A 16 -15.98 -17.19 -25.00
C MET A 16 -16.39 -16.20 -23.88
N PRO A 17 -16.20 -16.53 -22.59
CA PRO A 17 -16.41 -15.58 -21.51
C PRO A 17 -15.55 -14.32 -21.69
N LYS A 18 -16.06 -13.15 -21.29
CA LYS A 18 -15.36 -11.85 -21.43
C LYS A 18 -13.93 -11.92 -20.89
N VAL A 19 -13.73 -12.51 -19.72
CA VAL A 19 -12.42 -12.63 -19.07
C VAL A 19 -11.40 -13.42 -19.92
N VAL A 20 -11.86 -14.43 -20.66
CA VAL A 20 -11.00 -15.21 -21.56
C VAL A 20 -10.71 -14.44 -22.85
N ARG A 21 -11.69 -13.67 -23.37
CA ARG A 21 -11.44 -12.73 -24.48
C ARG A 21 -10.42 -11.65 -24.10
N ASP A 22 -10.49 -11.12 -22.89
CA ASP A 22 -9.52 -10.14 -22.37
C ASP A 22 -8.12 -10.77 -22.21
N LEU A 23 -8.03 -12.02 -21.76
CA LEU A 23 -6.78 -12.77 -21.70
C LEU A 23 -6.17 -12.93 -23.10
N LEU A 24 -6.98 -13.37 -24.07
CA LEU A 24 -6.55 -13.53 -25.45
C LEU A 24 -6.09 -12.20 -26.03
N TRP A 25 -6.90 -11.14 -25.89
CA TRP A 25 -6.55 -9.79 -26.33
C TRP A 25 -5.22 -9.31 -25.72
N THR A 26 -4.97 -9.60 -24.44
CA THR A 26 -3.75 -9.16 -23.74
C THR A 26 -2.47 -9.68 -24.41
N VAL A 27 -2.54 -10.88 -25.01
CA VAL A 27 -1.37 -11.58 -25.56
C VAL A 27 -1.32 -11.56 -27.09
N THR A 28 -2.47 -11.45 -27.78
CA THR A 28 -2.55 -11.45 -29.24
C THR A 28 -2.74 -10.07 -29.86
N SER A 29 -3.29 -9.09 -29.14
CA SER A 29 -3.45 -7.73 -29.70
C SER A 29 -2.07 -7.17 -30.08
N PRO A 30 -1.94 -6.36 -31.14
CA PRO A 30 -0.66 -5.80 -31.56
C PRO A 30 -0.09 -4.80 -30.55
N HIS A 31 1.24 -4.62 -30.58
CA HIS A 31 1.88 -3.58 -29.78
C HIS A 31 1.59 -2.21 -30.38
N ILE A 32 1.55 -1.16 -29.55
CA ILE A 32 1.49 0.21 -30.07
C ILE A 32 2.83 0.59 -30.72
N LEU A 33 3.95 0.12 -30.15
CA LEU A 33 5.31 0.40 -30.64
C LEU A 33 5.74 -0.62 -31.68
N SER A 34 6.48 -0.17 -32.69
CA SER A 34 7.05 -1.05 -33.72
C SER A 34 8.15 -1.94 -33.15
N GLY A 35 8.07 -3.24 -33.45
CA GLY A 35 9.12 -4.22 -33.11
C GLY A 35 10.44 -3.99 -33.84
N ASP A 36 10.44 -3.23 -34.95
CA ASP A 36 11.67 -2.87 -35.67
C ASP A 36 12.54 -1.87 -34.89
N ARG A 37 11.95 -1.15 -33.93
CA ARG A 37 12.58 -0.04 -33.20
C ARG A 37 12.68 -0.28 -31.70
N PHE A 38 11.78 -1.08 -31.15
CA PHE A 38 11.72 -1.39 -29.73
C PHE A 38 11.77 -2.90 -29.52
N PRO A 39 12.39 -3.39 -28.45
CA PRO A 39 12.39 -4.81 -28.11
C PRO A 39 11.01 -5.19 -27.55
N VAL A 40 10.01 -5.28 -28.41
CA VAL A 40 8.66 -5.73 -28.03
C VAL A 40 8.67 -7.23 -27.75
N LEU A 41 7.75 -7.70 -26.89
CA LEU A 41 7.70 -9.12 -26.57
C LEU A 41 7.48 -9.97 -27.85
N PRO A 42 8.30 -11.00 -28.12
CA PRO A 42 8.22 -11.74 -29.37
C PRO A 42 6.88 -12.47 -29.58
N ALA A 43 6.53 -12.73 -30.84
CA ALA A 43 5.26 -13.34 -31.22
C ALA A 43 5.06 -14.77 -30.68
N GLU A 44 6.15 -15.48 -30.37
CA GLU A 44 6.18 -16.80 -29.69
C GLU A 44 5.43 -16.80 -28.34
N PHE A 45 5.33 -15.64 -27.68
CA PHE A 45 4.58 -15.47 -26.43
C PHE A 45 3.10 -15.17 -26.62
N GLY A 46 2.63 -14.95 -27.85
CA GLY A 46 1.27 -14.52 -28.14
C GLY A 46 0.69 -15.30 -29.32
N VAL A 47 0.68 -14.67 -30.49
CA VAL A 47 0.04 -15.19 -31.69
C VAL A 47 0.61 -16.56 -32.12
N GLU A 48 1.93 -16.74 -32.10
CA GLU A 48 2.53 -18.01 -32.53
C GLU A 48 2.30 -19.15 -31.53
N ALA A 49 2.05 -18.82 -30.25
CA ALA A 49 1.67 -19.82 -29.25
C ALA A 49 0.34 -20.51 -29.59
N LEU A 50 -0.51 -19.87 -30.39
CA LEU A 50 -1.80 -20.42 -30.83
C LEU A 50 -1.67 -21.44 -31.96
N ASN A 51 -0.45 -21.64 -32.50
CA ASN A 51 -0.18 -22.73 -33.42
C ASN A 51 -0.03 -24.09 -32.71
N PHE A 52 0.02 -24.11 -31.37
CA PHE A 52 0.19 -25.34 -30.58
C PHE A 52 -1.14 -25.85 -30.05
N ASP A 53 -1.48 -27.10 -30.37
CA ASP A 53 -2.73 -27.75 -29.95
C ASP A 53 -2.94 -27.71 -28.43
N ALA A 54 -1.88 -27.96 -27.66
CA ALA A 54 -1.95 -27.89 -26.19
C ALA A 54 -2.39 -26.52 -25.66
N VAL A 55 -2.05 -25.42 -26.34
CA VAL A 55 -2.48 -24.07 -25.96
C VAL A 55 -3.94 -23.85 -26.33
N ILE A 56 -4.36 -24.32 -27.50
CA ILE A 56 -5.75 -24.23 -27.96
C ILE A 56 -6.69 -25.05 -27.07
N ASP A 57 -6.30 -26.29 -26.74
CA ASP A 57 -7.06 -27.16 -25.84
C ASP A 57 -7.19 -26.53 -24.44
N TRP A 58 -6.10 -25.94 -23.93
CA TRP A 58 -6.11 -25.23 -22.65
C TRP A 58 -7.01 -23.98 -22.67
N LEU A 59 -6.98 -23.20 -23.75
CA LEU A 59 -7.86 -22.06 -23.93
C LEU A 59 -9.32 -22.48 -24.04
N ASN A 60 -9.64 -23.54 -24.80
CA ASN A 60 -11.00 -24.08 -24.88
C ASN A 60 -11.49 -24.60 -23.52
N ALA A 61 -10.63 -25.23 -22.73
CA ALA A 61 -10.96 -25.61 -21.35
C ALA A 61 -11.27 -24.38 -20.47
N LEU A 62 -10.56 -23.25 -20.65
CA LEU A 62 -10.88 -21.99 -19.97
C LEU A 62 -12.16 -21.33 -20.50
N VAL A 63 -12.51 -21.54 -21.77
CA VAL A 63 -13.81 -21.12 -22.33
C VAL A 63 -14.94 -21.87 -21.64
N ASP A 64 -14.79 -23.18 -21.50
CA ASP A 64 -15.78 -24.06 -20.87
C ASP A 64 -15.88 -23.78 -19.35
N ASP A 65 -14.74 -23.58 -18.68
CA ASP A 65 -14.68 -23.20 -17.26
C ASP A 65 -13.63 -22.10 -16.99
N PRO A 66 -14.05 -20.82 -16.88
CA PRO A 66 -13.14 -19.72 -16.59
C PRO A 66 -12.77 -19.61 -15.09
N ALA A 67 -13.24 -20.51 -14.22
CA ALA A 67 -13.00 -20.44 -12.78
C ALA A 67 -11.52 -20.32 -12.37
N PRO A 68 -10.55 -21.03 -12.98
CA PRO A 68 -9.14 -20.89 -12.61
C PRO A 68 -8.59 -19.48 -12.86
N LEU A 69 -8.97 -18.86 -13.98
CA LEU A 69 -8.57 -17.50 -14.33
C LEU A 69 -9.23 -16.47 -13.40
N LEU A 70 -10.52 -16.65 -13.10
CA LEU A 70 -11.26 -15.76 -12.20
C LEU A 70 -10.74 -15.83 -10.76
N ALA A 71 -10.47 -17.03 -10.24
CA ALA A 71 -9.86 -17.21 -8.93
C ALA A 71 -8.49 -16.52 -8.86
N PHE A 72 -7.67 -16.68 -9.89
CA PHE A 72 -6.36 -16.02 -9.98
C PHE A 72 -6.46 -14.49 -9.98
N LEU A 73 -7.43 -13.94 -10.72
CA LEU A 73 -7.69 -12.50 -10.72
C LEU A 73 -8.16 -12.04 -9.35
N GLN A 74 -9.09 -12.75 -8.69
CA GLN A 74 -9.60 -12.39 -7.37
C GLN A 74 -8.51 -12.41 -6.30
N ASP A 75 -7.69 -13.46 -6.25
CA ASP A 75 -6.61 -13.59 -5.26
C ASP A 75 -5.55 -12.48 -5.38
N ASN A 76 -5.26 -12.04 -6.61
CA ASN A 76 -4.24 -11.02 -6.86
C ASN A 76 -4.76 -9.57 -6.81
N THR A 77 -6.08 -9.37 -6.65
CA THR A 77 -6.73 -8.04 -6.72
C THR A 77 -7.55 -7.69 -5.47
N SER A 78 -7.84 -8.64 -4.59
CA SER A 78 -8.74 -8.52 -3.42
C SER A 78 -8.12 -7.81 -2.20
N ASN A 79 -7.73 -6.54 -2.38
CA ASN A 79 -7.45 -5.58 -1.29
C ASN A 79 -8.58 -4.54 -1.10
N GLY A 80 -9.82 -4.85 -1.51
CA GLY A 80 -10.99 -3.98 -1.31
C GLY A 80 -10.92 -2.65 -2.07
N ARG A 81 -10.16 -2.58 -3.17
CA ARG A 81 -10.10 -1.41 -4.07
C ARG A 81 -10.66 -1.78 -5.43
N SER A 82 -11.43 -0.87 -6.03
CA SER A 82 -11.90 -0.98 -7.42
C SER A 82 -10.75 -1.38 -8.34
N LEU A 83 -10.97 -2.40 -9.18
CA LEU A 83 -9.96 -2.99 -10.05
C LEU A 83 -9.55 -2.00 -11.15
N ALA A 84 -8.38 -1.39 -10.99
CA ALA A 84 -7.84 -0.49 -12.00
C ALA A 84 -7.45 -1.26 -13.27
N LEU A 85 -7.81 -0.75 -14.45
CA LEU A 85 -7.57 -1.39 -15.76
C LEU A 85 -6.11 -1.85 -15.97
N GLY A 86 -5.14 -1.03 -15.55
CA GLY A 86 -3.72 -1.38 -15.69
C GLY A 86 -3.27 -2.53 -14.79
N VAL A 87 -3.93 -2.73 -13.64
CA VAL A 87 -3.70 -3.89 -12.76
C VAL A 87 -4.34 -5.12 -13.40
N TYR A 88 -5.59 -5.02 -13.84
CA TYR A 88 -6.29 -6.10 -14.54
C TYR A 88 -5.50 -6.65 -15.73
N PHE A 89 -5.07 -5.77 -16.65
CA PHE A 89 -4.21 -6.14 -17.78
C PHE A 89 -2.90 -6.82 -17.35
N SER A 90 -2.25 -6.31 -16.30
CA SER A 90 -1.00 -6.88 -15.80
C SER A 90 -1.20 -8.29 -15.22
N THR A 91 -2.31 -8.53 -14.52
CA THR A 91 -2.64 -9.83 -13.94
C THR A 91 -3.05 -10.85 -15.01
N LEU A 92 -3.74 -10.43 -16.07
CA LEU A 92 -4.01 -11.29 -17.23
C LEU A 92 -2.71 -11.74 -17.91
N LEU A 93 -1.77 -10.80 -18.12
CA LEU A 93 -0.46 -11.13 -18.67
C LEU A 93 0.33 -12.08 -17.75
N GLU A 94 0.26 -11.87 -16.43
CA GLU A 94 0.87 -12.78 -15.46
C GLU A 94 0.32 -14.21 -15.58
N PHE A 95 -1.01 -14.34 -15.65
CA PHE A 95 -1.67 -15.63 -15.77
C PHE A 95 -1.20 -16.37 -17.02
N TRP A 96 -1.16 -15.69 -18.17
CA TRP A 96 -0.66 -16.28 -19.40
C TRP A 96 0.81 -16.72 -19.28
N LEU A 97 1.69 -15.84 -18.82
CA LEU A 97 3.12 -16.14 -18.69
C LEU A 97 3.39 -17.28 -17.71
N ARG A 98 2.57 -17.44 -16.67
CA ARG A 98 2.73 -18.50 -15.67
C ARG A 98 2.17 -19.85 -16.14
N PHE A 99 1.03 -19.85 -16.80
CA PHE A 99 0.23 -21.08 -17.01
C PHE A 99 0.12 -21.53 -18.47
N CYS A 100 0.53 -20.71 -19.45
CA CYS A 100 0.49 -21.13 -20.85
C CYS A 100 1.39 -22.36 -21.07
N PRO A 101 0.84 -23.50 -21.56
CA PRO A 101 1.58 -24.76 -21.62
C PRO A 101 2.75 -24.70 -22.61
N HIS A 102 2.69 -23.84 -23.63
CA HIS A 102 3.78 -23.64 -24.57
C HIS A 102 5.04 -23.04 -23.92
N LEU A 103 4.87 -22.18 -22.90
CA LEU A 103 5.99 -21.43 -22.30
C LEU A 103 6.79 -22.26 -21.29
N SER A 104 6.14 -23.25 -20.64
CA SER A 104 6.75 -24.12 -19.62
C SER A 104 7.61 -23.32 -18.63
N THR A 105 7.01 -22.29 -18.03
CA THR A 105 7.73 -21.33 -17.17
C THR A 105 8.19 -21.99 -15.87
N GLU A 106 9.50 -22.08 -15.66
CA GLU A 106 10.12 -22.78 -14.52
C GLU A 106 10.32 -21.87 -13.30
N LYS A 107 10.53 -20.58 -13.55
CA LYS A 107 10.75 -19.56 -12.52
C LYS A 107 10.07 -18.26 -12.92
N MET A 108 9.46 -17.57 -11.95
CA MET A 108 8.81 -16.29 -12.17
C MET A 108 8.87 -15.41 -10.92
N GLU A 109 9.20 -14.12 -11.10
CA GLU A 109 9.13 -13.08 -10.08
C GLU A 109 8.37 -11.85 -10.60
N ILE A 110 7.55 -11.27 -9.73
CA ILE A 110 6.71 -10.11 -10.05
C ILE A 110 7.09 -8.93 -9.18
N GLY A 111 7.28 -7.76 -9.81
CA GLY A 111 7.51 -6.50 -9.11
C GLY A 111 8.74 -6.52 -8.21
N ARG A 112 9.82 -7.17 -8.65
CA ARG A 112 11.05 -7.34 -7.85
C ARG A 112 11.75 -5.99 -7.68
N GLN A 113 11.82 -5.51 -6.44
CA GLN A 113 12.60 -4.32 -6.08
C GLN A 113 14.08 -4.68 -5.93
N ILE A 114 14.94 -3.93 -6.61
CA ILE A 114 16.40 -4.05 -6.50
C ILE A 114 16.94 -2.91 -5.67
N VAL A 115 17.79 -3.23 -4.71
CA VAL A 115 18.42 -2.29 -3.78
C VAL A 115 19.93 -2.30 -4.05
N SER A 116 20.54 -1.12 -4.13
CA SER A 116 21.99 -0.98 -4.31
C SER A 116 22.75 -1.38 -3.05
N SER A 117 24.08 -1.55 -3.21
CA SER A 117 25.03 -1.68 -2.09
C SER A 117 24.94 -0.54 -1.06
N THR A 118 24.40 0.62 -1.45
CA THR A 118 24.16 1.80 -0.60
C THR A 118 22.78 1.82 0.07
N ASN A 119 22.05 0.70 0.09
CA ASN A 119 20.70 0.56 0.65
C ASN A 119 19.65 1.50 0.03
N ARG A 120 19.79 1.85 -1.25
CA ARG A 120 18.81 2.64 -2.00
C ARG A 120 18.13 1.77 -3.05
N THR A 121 16.80 1.87 -3.16
CA THR A 121 16.07 1.20 -4.25
C THR A 121 16.52 1.79 -5.59
N VAL A 122 17.14 0.95 -6.43
CA VAL A 122 17.59 1.29 -7.80
C VAL A 122 16.40 1.27 -8.75
N GLY A 123 15.47 0.35 -8.53
CA GLY A 123 14.20 0.29 -9.24
C GLY A 123 13.44 -1.00 -9.01
N GLN A 124 12.43 -1.24 -9.83
CA GLN A 124 11.53 -2.39 -9.71
C GLN A 124 11.31 -3.03 -11.08
N LEU A 125 11.73 -4.28 -11.23
CA LEU A 125 11.54 -5.08 -12.44
C LEU A 125 10.13 -5.68 -12.42
N LYS A 126 9.33 -5.45 -13.47
CA LYS A 126 7.91 -5.81 -13.42
C LYS A 126 7.65 -7.32 -13.53
N PHE A 127 8.16 -7.96 -14.57
CA PHE A 127 8.11 -9.41 -14.76
C PHE A 127 9.52 -9.93 -15.01
N LEU A 128 9.91 -10.97 -14.28
CA LEU A 128 11.11 -11.74 -14.54
C LEU A 128 10.71 -13.21 -14.62
N PHE A 129 11.10 -13.91 -15.67
CA PHE A 129 10.76 -15.31 -15.80
C PHE A 129 11.73 -16.11 -16.67
N ARG A 130 11.76 -17.42 -16.44
CA ARG A 130 12.56 -18.41 -17.17
C ARG A 130 11.62 -19.35 -17.92
N CYS A 131 11.76 -19.42 -19.24
CA CYS A 131 10.98 -20.31 -20.09
C CYS A 131 11.83 -21.43 -20.70
N ASN A 132 11.18 -22.58 -20.91
CA ASN A 132 11.75 -23.76 -21.55
C ASN A 132 10.92 -24.13 -22.78
N PHE A 133 11.31 -23.59 -23.93
CA PHE A 133 10.59 -23.83 -25.18
C PHE A 133 10.89 -25.25 -25.69
N GLN A 134 9.92 -26.15 -25.53
CA GLN A 134 9.98 -27.59 -25.83
C GLN A 134 11.01 -28.36 -24.97
N LYS A 135 10.63 -29.56 -24.50
CA LYS A 135 11.51 -30.45 -23.70
C LYS A 135 12.79 -30.78 -24.48
N GLY A 136 13.85 -30.00 -24.26
CA GLY A 136 15.15 -30.12 -24.94
C GLY A 136 15.78 -28.79 -25.41
N GLY A 137 15.06 -27.66 -25.35
CA GLY A 137 15.57 -26.34 -25.70
C GLY A 137 16.47 -25.70 -24.62
N LYS A 138 17.30 -24.72 -25.02
CA LYS A 138 18.09 -23.90 -24.08
C LYS A 138 17.16 -22.99 -23.28
N LEU A 139 17.29 -23.00 -21.94
CA LEU A 139 16.55 -22.11 -21.05
C LEU A 139 16.82 -20.64 -21.42
N ARG A 140 15.75 -19.84 -21.52
CA ARG A 140 15.81 -18.41 -21.81
C ARG A 140 15.19 -17.62 -20.66
N ASP A 141 15.92 -16.61 -20.19
CA ASP A 141 15.47 -15.69 -19.15
C ASP A 141 14.99 -14.38 -19.75
N PHE A 142 13.90 -13.84 -19.23
CA PHE A 142 13.26 -12.63 -19.73
C PHE A 142 12.97 -11.65 -18.61
N HIS A 143 13.18 -10.37 -18.91
CA HIS A 143 12.67 -9.25 -18.16
C HIS A 143 11.61 -8.57 -19.02
N VAL A 144 10.39 -8.41 -18.52
CA VAL A 144 9.30 -7.78 -19.28
C VAL A 144 8.71 -6.63 -18.47
N GLU A 145 8.72 -5.44 -19.08
CA GLU A 145 7.89 -4.32 -18.63
C GLU A 145 6.54 -4.37 -19.35
N SER A 146 5.46 -3.96 -18.69
CA SER A 146 4.14 -3.97 -19.33
C SER A 146 3.27 -2.77 -18.99
N SER A 147 2.45 -2.35 -19.95
CA SER A 147 1.47 -1.27 -19.81
C SER A 147 0.38 -1.39 -20.88
N VAL A 148 -0.84 -1.00 -20.53
CA VAL A 148 -1.93 -0.76 -21.48
C VAL A 148 -2.20 0.75 -21.58
N LYS A 149 -2.32 1.28 -22.81
CA LYS A 149 -2.48 2.73 -23.06
C LYS A 149 -3.42 3.03 -24.22
N PHE A 150 -4.05 4.19 -24.13
CA PHE A 150 -5.00 4.71 -25.11
C PHE A 150 -4.59 6.15 -25.40
N PHE A 151 -4.35 6.47 -26.67
CA PHE A 151 -3.93 7.82 -27.08
C PHE A 151 -4.81 8.33 -28.22
N LEU A 152 -5.12 9.61 -28.20
CA LEU A 152 -5.87 10.36 -29.19
C LEU A 152 -4.89 11.21 -29.99
N LEU A 153 -4.96 11.14 -31.31
CA LEU A 153 -4.20 12.00 -32.21
C LEU A 153 -4.79 13.41 -32.21
N ASN A 154 -4.02 14.40 -31.79
CA ASN A 154 -4.30 15.81 -32.01
C ASN A 154 -3.93 16.19 -33.46
N PRO A 155 -4.89 16.60 -34.31
CA PRO A 155 -4.60 17.01 -35.69
C PRO A 155 -3.85 18.34 -35.68
N VAL A 156 -2.69 18.38 -36.34
CA VAL A 156 -1.96 19.63 -36.59
C VAL A 156 -2.50 20.22 -37.89
N HIS A 157 -3.25 21.32 -37.83
CA HIS A 157 -3.68 22.03 -39.03
C HIS A 157 -2.45 22.66 -39.72
N SER A 158 -2.24 22.30 -40.98
CA SER A 158 -1.16 22.81 -41.84
C SER A 158 -1.37 24.26 -42.32
N ASP A 159 -2.16 25.07 -41.61
CA ASP A 159 -2.66 26.36 -42.11
C ASP A 159 -1.96 27.60 -41.52
N THR A 160 -0.88 27.45 -40.75
CA THR A 160 -0.02 28.59 -40.38
C THR A 160 0.99 28.92 -41.49
N ARG A 161 0.50 29.18 -42.71
CA ARG A 161 1.16 30.11 -43.65
C ARG A 161 0.56 31.48 -43.41
N GLY A 162 1.09 32.20 -42.43
CA GLY A 162 0.51 33.50 -42.07
C GLY A 162 1.24 34.29 -41.00
N GLU A 163 2.54 34.10 -40.78
CA GLU A 163 3.34 35.10 -40.06
C GLU A 163 4.63 35.33 -40.84
N THR A 164 4.67 36.48 -41.50
CA THR A 164 5.86 37.08 -42.12
C THR A 164 6.92 37.27 -41.04
N TYR A 165 7.91 36.38 -41.01
CA TYR A 165 9.20 36.63 -40.37
C TYR A 165 10.21 37.01 -41.45
N ASP A 166 10.87 38.14 -41.20
CA ASP A 166 11.83 38.76 -42.08
C ASP A 166 12.90 37.78 -42.57
N ALA A 167 13.12 37.84 -43.89
CA ALA A 167 14.23 37.19 -44.54
C ALA A 167 15.54 37.82 -44.04
N ASN A 168 16.25 37.12 -43.15
CA ASN A 168 17.71 37.15 -42.97
C ASN A 168 18.12 36.22 -41.83
N ASP A 169 18.05 34.90 -42.05
CA ASP A 169 18.95 33.98 -41.34
C ASP A 169 19.05 32.67 -42.13
N ALA A 170 20.06 32.63 -43.00
CA ALA A 170 20.40 31.47 -43.80
C ALA A 170 21.23 30.51 -42.94
N ASP A 171 20.60 29.75 -42.04
CA ASP A 171 21.16 28.52 -41.42
C ASP A 171 20.18 27.76 -40.50
N LYS A 172 18.91 27.60 -40.90
CA LYS A 172 18.00 26.64 -40.23
C LYS A 172 17.35 25.71 -41.24
N GLU A 173 17.78 24.45 -41.19
CA GLU A 173 17.20 23.33 -41.91
C GLU A 173 15.67 23.31 -41.74
N ASN A 174 14.98 23.39 -42.88
CA ASN A 174 13.57 23.06 -43.06
C ASN A 174 13.27 21.65 -42.51
N ILE A 175 12.78 21.52 -41.28
CA ILE A 175 12.19 20.25 -40.81
C ILE A 175 10.76 20.19 -41.35
N ASN A 176 10.64 19.79 -42.61
CA ASN A 176 9.38 19.33 -43.18
C ASN A 176 9.07 17.98 -42.50
N PHE A 177 8.23 17.94 -41.46
CA PHE A 177 7.91 16.69 -40.76
C PHE A 177 7.19 15.74 -41.71
N LYS A 178 7.93 14.77 -42.25
CA LYS A 178 7.40 13.72 -43.14
C LYS A 178 6.35 12.84 -42.45
N TYR A 179 6.31 12.82 -41.12
CA TYR A 179 5.45 11.96 -40.30
C TYR A 179 4.90 12.71 -39.08
N VAL A 180 3.80 12.21 -38.53
CA VAL A 180 3.17 12.72 -37.31
C VAL A 180 4.12 12.55 -36.10
N PRO A 181 4.41 13.62 -35.35
CA PRO A 181 5.20 13.51 -34.11
C PRO A 181 4.49 12.71 -33.02
N LEU A 182 5.24 12.00 -32.18
CA LEU A 182 4.67 11.18 -31.10
C LEU A 182 3.99 12.01 -30.00
N GLU A 183 4.38 13.28 -29.88
CA GLU A 183 3.84 14.27 -28.94
C GLU A 183 2.37 14.59 -29.22
N GLN A 184 1.93 14.41 -30.48
CA GLN A 184 0.56 14.64 -30.90
C GLN A 184 -0.41 13.54 -30.46
N TYR A 185 0.10 12.39 -30.00
CA TYR A 185 -0.73 11.31 -29.46
C TYR A 185 -0.87 11.48 -27.94
N VAL A 186 -1.98 12.08 -27.50
CA VAL A 186 -2.24 12.43 -26.09
C VAL A 186 -3.23 11.48 -25.42
N GLY A 187 -3.11 11.23 -24.13
CA GLY A 187 -4.10 10.43 -23.40
C GLY A 187 -5.47 11.13 -23.36
N PRO A 188 -6.60 10.39 -23.32
CA PRO A 188 -7.94 10.99 -23.30
C PRO A 188 -8.19 11.91 -22.11
N HIS A 189 -7.49 11.70 -21.00
CA HIS A 189 -7.55 12.53 -19.79
C HIS A 189 -6.39 13.55 -19.70
N LEU A 190 -5.66 13.78 -20.79
CA LEU A 190 -4.55 14.75 -20.88
C LEU A 190 -3.43 14.56 -19.84
N GLY A 191 -3.21 13.32 -19.38
CA GLY A 191 -2.23 13.02 -18.32
C GLY A 191 -0.82 12.65 -18.80
N GLU A 192 -0.68 12.28 -20.08
CA GLU A 192 0.56 11.87 -20.75
C GLU A 192 0.38 11.82 -22.28
N ASN A 193 1.48 11.78 -23.04
CA ASN A 193 1.48 11.54 -24.49
C ASN A 193 2.39 10.34 -24.84
N LEU A 194 2.34 9.90 -26.10
CA LEU A 194 3.08 8.72 -26.57
C LEU A 194 4.59 8.95 -26.57
N ALA A 195 5.06 10.18 -26.85
CA ALA A 195 6.49 10.53 -26.79
C ALA A 195 7.07 10.29 -25.39
N TRP A 196 6.38 10.76 -24.34
CA TRP A 196 6.74 10.52 -22.95
C TRP A 196 6.74 9.02 -22.62
N ARG A 197 5.73 8.29 -23.12
CA ARG A 197 5.61 6.85 -22.89
C ARG A 197 6.78 6.08 -23.51
N VAL A 198 7.23 6.46 -24.70
CA VAL A 198 8.42 5.89 -25.35
C VAL A 198 9.67 6.11 -24.50
N GLN A 199 9.90 7.34 -24.02
CA GLN A 199 11.06 7.64 -23.16
C GLN A 199 11.05 6.82 -21.86
N GLU A 200 9.87 6.66 -21.25
CA GLU A 200 9.73 5.87 -20.03
C GLU A 200 9.98 4.37 -20.28
N VAL A 201 9.64 3.86 -21.47
CA VAL A 201 9.98 2.48 -21.87
C VAL A 201 11.49 2.32 -21.97
N ASP A 202 12.18 3.19 -22.70
CA ASP A 202 13.64 3.13 -22.85
C ASP A 202 14.34 3.17 -21.50
N ARG A 203 13.93 4.10 -20.62
CA ARG A 203 14.48 4.24 -19.26
C ARG A 203 14.31 2.97 -18.42
N LYS A 204 13.14 2.33 -18.51
CA LYS A 204 12.85 1.12 -17.72
C LYS A 204 13.59 -0.11 -18.24
N LEU A 205 13.76 -0.24 -19.54
CA LEU A 205 14.53 -1.33 -20.13
C LEU A 205 16.03 -1.16 -19.88
N ALA A 206 16.53 0.07 -19.91
CA ALA A 206 17.93 0.41 -19.59
C ALA A 206 18.32 0.07 -18.14
N MET A 207 17.35 -0.05 -17.23
CA MET A 207 17.60 -0.37 -15.82
C MET A 207 18.39 -1.69 -15.61
N ARG A 208 18.31 -2.63 -16.56
CA ARG A 208 19.11 -3.87 -16.54
C ARG A 208 20.62 -3.61 -16.59
N GLN A 209 21.06 -2.50 -17.20
CA GLN A 209 22.48 -2.21 -17.42
C GLN A 209 23.20 -1.79 -16.12
N GLY A 210 22.45 -1.27 -15.15
CA GLY A 210 22.99 -0.86 -13.85
C GLY A 210 23.60 -2.03 -13.07
N GLU A 211 24.76 -1.79 -12.47
CA GLU A 211 25.58 -2.82 -11.83
C GLU A 211 24.83 -3.66 -10.80
N SER A 212 24.11 -3.02 -9.87
CA SER A 212 23.35 -3.76 -8.84
C SER A 212 22.24 -4.63 -9.43
N VAL A 213 21.65 -4.24 -10.56
CA VAL A 213 20.60 -5.02 -11.23
C VAL A 213 21.23 -6.18 -11.99
N ARG A 214 22.33 -5.95 -12.70
CA ARG A 214 23.05 -6.96 -13.46
C ARG A 214 23.60 -8.06 -12.55
N THR A 215 24.29 -7.70 -11.47
CA THR A 215 24.81 -8.67 -10.49
C THR A 215 23.68 -9.51 -9.90
N TRP A 216 22.57 -8.88 -9.52
CA TRP A 216 21.42 -9.61 -8.99
C TRP A 216 20.80 -10.56 -10.04
N LEU A 217 20.72 -10.13 -11.31
CA LEU A 217 20.22 -10.98 -12.41
C LEU A 217 21.16 -12.15 -12.70
N GLU A 218 22.47 -11.94 -12.69
CA GLU A 218 23.48 -13.00 -12.86
C GLU A 218 23.40 -14.04 -11.74
N GLU A 219 23.22 -13.61 -10.49
CA GLU A 219 23.08 -14.49 -9.33
C GLU A 219 21.78 -15.31 -9.34
N ASN A 220 20.68 -14.75 -9.86
CA ASN A 220 19.35 -15.35 -9.72
C ASN A 220 18.80 -15.96 -11.02
N TYR A 221 19.29 -15.52 -12.17
CA TYR A 221 18.84 -15.92 -13.49
C TYR A 221 20.05 -16.26 -14.38
N SER A 222 20.48 -15.33 -15.23
CA SER A 222 21.64 -15.47 -16.12
C SER A 222 22.18 -14.09 -16.52
N ASP A 223 23.37 -14.08 -17.11
CA ASP A 223 24.00 -12.92 -17.74
C ASP A 223 23.24 -12.42 -18.99
N SER A 224 22.40 -13.27 -19.59
CA SER A 224 21.79 -13.05 -20.91
C SER A 224 20.27 -12.76 -20.88
N VAL A 225 19.71 -12.33 -19.74
CA VAL A 225 18.29 -12.01 -19.54
C VAL A 225 17.73 -11.03 -20.58
N GLN A 226 16.80 -11.42 -21.44
CA GLN A 226 16.31 -10.56 -22.52
C GLN A 226 15.24 -9.57 -22.03
N SER A 227 15.49 -8.27 -22.15
CA SER A 227 14.56 -7.20 -21.74
C SER A 227 13.58 -6.83 -22.85
N HIS A 228 12.27 -6.90 -22.58
CA HIS A 228 11.22 -6.58 -23.55
C HIS A 228 10.12 -5.68 -22.97
N ILE A 229 9.36 -5.02 -23.86
CA ILE A 229 8.18 -4.23 -23.52
C ILE A 229 6.90 -4.85 -24.08
N VAL A 230 5.85 -4.87 -23.25
CA VAL A 230 4.47 -5.10 -23.65
C VAL A 230 3.69 -3.80 -23.51
N LEU A 231 3.64 -2.99 -24.57
CA LEU A 231 2.76 -1.82 -24.67
C LEU A 231 1.60 -2.11 -25.63
N ARG A 232 0.41 -2.36 -25.09
CA ARG A 232 -0.82 -2.67 -25.86
C ARG A 232 -1.86 -1.57 -25.69
N GLY A 233 -2.90 -1.60 -26.53
CA GLY A 233 -4.04 -0.68 -26.48
C GLY A 233 -4.32 -0.06 -27.85
N TYR A 234 -4.83 1.17 -27.87
CA TYR A 234 -5.41 1.77 -29.09
C TYR A 234 -4.85 3.18 -29.34
N LEU A 235 -4.66 3.51 -30.62
CA LEU A 235 -4.49 4.88 -31.11
C LEU A 235 -5.79 5.33 -31.80
N PHE A 236 -6.34 6.45 -31.37
CA PHE A 236 -7.59 6.99 -31.91
C PHE A 236 -7.29 8.20 -32.77
N GLU A 237 -7.90 8.25 -33.95
CA GLU A 237 -7.78 9.38 -34.88
C GLU A 237 -9.08 10.21 -34.89
N PRO A 238 -9.04 11.50 -35.27
CA PRO A 238 -10.25 12.30 -35.43
C PRO A 238 -11.27 11.60 -36.33
N LEU A 239 -12.53 11.53 -35.89
CA LEU A 239 -13.61 10.90 -36.64
C LEU A 239 -13.82 11.55 -38.03
N SER A 240 -13.48 12.83 -38.15
CA SER A 240 -13.48 13.58 -39.40
C SER A 240 -12.53 13.02 -40.47
N HIS A 241 -11.46 12.31 -40.08
CA HIS A 241 -10.51 11.68 -41.01
C HIS A 241 -11.08 10.45 -41.72
N PHE A 242 -12.13 9.84 -41.18
CA PHE A 242 -12.74 8.63 -41.74
C PHE A 242 -13.97 8.97 -42.57
N VAL A 243 -14.27 8.17 -43.59
CA VAL A 243 -15.52 8.27 -44.35
C VAL A 243 -16.70 7.73 -43.54
N SER A 244 -16.46 6.70 -42.74
CA SER A 244 -17.46 6.01 -41.92
C SER A 244 -16.82 5.44 -40.64
N THR A 245 -17.62 5.10 -39.63
CA THR A 245 -17.08 4.51 -38.38
C THR A 245 -16.52 3.10 -38.60
N TRP A 246 -17.07 2.35 -39.56
CA TRP A 246 -16.57 1.04 -40.01
C TRP A 246 -15.11 1.07 -40.49
N GLU A 247 -14.62 2.21 -41.00
CA GLU A 247 -13.26 2.31 -41.57
C GLU A 247 -12.15 1.98 -40.56
N THR A 248 -12.42 2.20 -39.27
CA THR A 248 -11.48 1.87 -38.19
C THR A 248 -11.27 0.36 -37.99
N SER A 249 -12.14 -0.48 -38.55
CA SER A 249 -12.20 -1.92 -38.32
C SER A 249 -12.33 -2.78 -39.59
N ILE A 250 -12.21 -2.19 -40.79
CA ILE A 250 -12.40 -2.86 -42.11
C ILE A 250 -11.67 -4.21 -42.23
N ALA A 251 -10.54 -4.39 -41.57
CA ALA A 251 -9.79 -5.63 -41.61
C ALA A 251 -9.65 -6.31 -40.25
N HIS A 252 -10.33 -5.85 -39.20
CA HIS A 252 -10.13 -6.36 -37.85
C HIS A 252 -10.44 -7.86 -37.79
N ASP A 253 -9.43 -8.66 -37.44
CA ASP A 253 -9.56 -10.07 -37.14
C ASP A 253 -10.17 -10.17 -35.75
N TRP A 254 -11.44 -10.54 -35.67
CA TRP A 254 -12.19 -10.66 -34.43
C TRP A 254 -11.82 -11.92 -33.64
N CYS A 255 -11.28 -12.94 -34.31
CA CYS A 255 -10.87 -14.19 -33.67
C CYS A 255 -9.62 -13.99 -32.82
N PHE A 256 -8.66 -13.20 -33.29
CA PHE A 256 -7.41 -12.93 -32.58
C PHE A 256 -7.24 -11.48 -32.13
N HIS A 257 -8.27 -10.66 -32.35
CA HIS A 257 -8.29 -9.24 -32.08
C HIS A 257 -7.10 -8.46 -32.66
N ARG A 258 -6.81 -8.68 -33.95
CA ARG A 258 -5.70 -8.04 -34.70
C ARG A 258 -6.24 -7.07 -35.75
N ASN A 259 -5.47 -6.05 -36.13
CA ASN A 259 -5.79 -5.22 -37.30
C ASN A 259 -4.83 -5.51 -38.48
N PRO A 260 -5.13 -6.51 -39.32
CA PRO A 260 -4.28 -6.89 -40.47
C PRO A 260 -4.33 -5.92 -41.65
N ALA A 261 -5.05 -4.80 -41.59
CA ALA A 261 -5.01 -3.81 -42.66
C ALA A 261 -3.59 -3.27 -42.82
N ARG A 262 -2.85 -3.78 -43.82
CA ARG A 262 -1.66 -3.12 -44.34
C ARG A 262 -2.11 -1.73 -44.74
N VAL A 263 -1.75 -0.76 -43.90
CA VAL A 263 -1.87 0.66 -44.15
C VAL A 263 -1.61 0.94 -45.63
N SER A 264 -2.54 1.63 -46.31
CA SER A 264 -2.36 2.00 -47.71
C SER A 264 -1.01 2.70 -47.88
N THR A 265 -0.36 2.52 -49.04
CA THR A 265 1.00 3.03 -49.28
C THR A 265 1.13 4.54 -49.02
N THR A 266 0.02 5.28 -49.12
CA THR A 266 -0.14 6.71 -48.83
C THR A 266 -0.30 7.05 -47.34
N GLN A 267 -0.90 6.20 -46.50
CA GLN A 267 -0.91 6.41 -45.04
C GLN A 267 0.41 5.98 -44.38
N LYS A 268 1.15 5.01 -44.95
CA LYS A 268 2.48 4.60 -44.45
C LYS A 268 3.51 5.72 -44.45
N THR A 269 3.39 6.68 -45.37
CA THR A 269 4.34 7.79 -45.47
C THR A 269 4.20 8.82 -44.36
N CYS A 270 3.03 8.90 -43.69
CA CYS A 270 2.76 9.88 -42.64
C CYS A 270 2.83 9.33 -41.21
N LEU A 271 2.87 8.00 -41.03
CA LEU A 271 2.97 7.36 -39.71
C LEU A 271 4.39 7.42 -39.17
N ASN A 272 4.51 7.69 -37.87
CA ASN A 272 5.80 7.68 -37.20
C ASN A 272 6.40 6.26 -37.20
N PRO A 273 7.67 6.07 -37.58
CA PRO A 273 8.30 4.74 -37.62
C PRO A 273 8.41 4.06 -36.24
N SER A 274 8.22 4.78 -35.13
CA SER A 274 8.12 4.18 -33.80
C SER A 274 6.79 3.48 -33.53
N VAL A 275 5.75 3.72 -34.33
CA VAL A 275 4.41 3.14 -34.16
C VAL A 275 4.27 1.90 -35.04
N ALA A 276 3.76 0.81 -34.48
CA ALA A 276 3.52 -0.42 -35.23
C ALA A 276 2.48 -0.19 -36.33
N THR A 277 2.65 -0.76 -37.52
CA THR A 277 1.71 -0.48 -38.63
C THR A 277 0.34 -1.14 -38.44
N ASP A 278 0.30 -2.22 -37.67
CA ASP A 278 -0.85 -3.06 -37.36
C ASP A 278 -1.52 -2.71 -36.02
N HIS A 279 -1.11 -1.61 -35.35
CA HIS A 279 -1.70 -1.19 -34.08
C HIS A 279 -3.24 -1.06 -34.16
N LEU A 280 -3.92 -1.26 -33.02
CA LEU A 280 -5.37 -1.13 -32.97
C LEU A 280 -5.79 0.34 -33.06
N ARG A 281 -6.82 0.59 -33.86
CA ARG A 281 -7.32 1.92 -34.18
C ARG A 281 -8.71 2.15 -33.61
N GLY A 282 -9.04 3.42 -33.41
CA GLY A 282 -10.40 3.87 -33.15
C GLY A 282 -10.57 5.30 -33.61
N TRP A 283 -11.74 5.88 -33.33
CA TRP A 283 -12.03 7.27 -33.68
C TRP A 283 -12.24 8.14 -32.43
N TRP A 284 -12.14 9.45 -32.55
CA TRP A 284 -12.59 10.36 -31.50
C TRP A 284 -13.25 11.62 -32.08
N THR A 285 -14.20 12.22 -31.36
CA THR A 285 -14.82 13.49 -31.77
C THR A 285 -15.18 14.36 -30.56
N THR A 286 -15.12 15.67 -30.78
CA THR A 286 -15.67 16.71 -29.90
C THR A 286 -17.00 17.28 -30.44
N ASP A 287 -17.33 17.02 -31.71
CA ASP A 287 -18.57 17.43 -32.38
C ASP A 287 -19.41 16.21 -32.74
N MET A 288 -19.81 15.48 -31.70
CA MET A 288 -20.54 14.22 -31.87
C MET A 288 -21.89 14.43 -32.58
N GLU A 289 -22.57 15.55 -32.36
CA GLU A 289 -23.90 15.79 -32.93
C GLU A 289 -23.88 15.89 -34.46
N THR A 290 -22.79 16.42 -35.01
CA THR A 290 -22.61 16.59 -36.44
C THR A 290 -21.89 15.39 -37.06
N ASP A 291 -20.77 14.98 -36.47
CA ASP A 291 -19.89 13.97 -37.05
C ASP A 291 -20.51 12.57 -37.01
N LEU A 292 -20.92 12.12 -35.82
CA LEU A 292 -21.25 10.71 -35.60
C LEU A 292 -22.45 10.26 -36.44
N PRO A 293 -23.59 10.99 -36.50
CA PRO A 293 -24.71 10.59 -37.34
C PRO A 293 -24.35 10.51 -38.83
N ALA A 294 -23.50 11.42 -39.32
CA ALA A 294 -23.09 11.42 -40.72
C ALA A 294 -22.21 10.20 -41.04
N LYS A 295 -21.24 9.87 -40.17
CA LYS A 295 -20.34 8.73 -40.37
C LYS A 295 -21.03 7.37 -40.18
N VAL A 296 -22.00 7.28 -39.27
CA VAL A 296 -22.83 6.07 -39.08
C VAL A 296 -23.75 5.84 -40.28
N ARG A 297 -24.35 6.89 -40.85
CA ARG A 297 -25.15 6.78 -42.10
C ARG A 297 -24.30 6.39 -43.30
N ALA A 298 -23.01 6.71 -43.29
CA ALA A 298 -22.07 6.30 -44.33
C ALA A 298 -21.68 4.81 -44.21
N ASN A 299 -21.97 4.14 -43.09
CA ASN A 299 -21.88 2.68 -43.02
C ASN A 299 -22.91 2.09 -43.99
N ASN A 300 -22.52 1.09 -44.78
CA ASN A 300 -23.44 0.42 -45.68
C ASN A 300 -24.44 -0.44 -44.89
N GLN A 301 -25.56 0.17 -44.47
CA GLN A 301 -26.60 -0.48 -43.66
C GLN A 301 -27.18 -1.74 -44.30
N THR A 302 -27.18 -1.84 -45.64
CA THR A 302 -27.64 -3.05 -46.33
C THR A 302 -26.69 -4.25 -46.13
N THR A 303 -25.42 -4.00 -45.81
CA THR A 303 -24.40 -5.02 -45.58
C THR A 303 -24.14 -5.27 -44.09
N ILE A 304 -24.24 -4.21 -43.27
CA ILE A 304 -23.80 -4.23 -41.86
C ILE A 304 -24.97 -4.42 -40.87
N GLY A 305 -26.20 -4.11 -41.27
CA GLY A 305 -27.38 -4.19 -40.41
C GLY A 305 -27.59 -2.94 -39.54
N GLU A 306 -28.45 -3.09 -38.53
CA GLU A 306 -28.74 -2.02 -37.56
C GLU A 306 -27.54 -1.78 -36.63
N SER A 307 -27.24 -0.51 -36.33
CA SER A 307 -26.22 -0.10 -35.35
C SER A 307 -26.84 0.33 -34.02
N ARG A 308 -26.25 -0.13 -32.91
CA ARG A 308 -26.50 0.34 -31.54
C ARG A 308 -25.19 0.78 -30.88
N PHE A 309 -25.27 1.50 -29.76
CA PHE A 309 -24.09 2.09 -29.11
C PHE A 309 -24.02 1.76 -27.63
N VAL A 310 -22.88 1.26 -27.18
CA VAL A 310 -22.64 0.91 -25.77
C VAL A 310 -21.58 1.84 -25.20
N ILE A 311 -21.90 2.52 -24.10
CA ILE A 311 -20.92 3.31 -23.35
C ILE A 311 -20.10 2.35 -22.49
N LEU A 312 -18.79 2.30 -22.74
CA LEU A 312 -17.91 1.27 -22.17
C LEU A 312 -17.37 1.66 -20.78
N PRO A 313 -17.70 0.90 -19.72
CA PRO A 313 -16.99 0.99 -18.44
C PRO A 313 -15.50 0.66 -18.63
N LYS A 314 -14.63 1.16 -17.75
CA LYS A 314 -13.16 1.03 -17.91
C LYS A 314 -12.67 -0.41 -18.11
N LEU A 315 -13.31 -1.41 -17.52
CA LEU A 315 -12.92 -2.82 -17.69
C LEU A 315 -13.32 -3.43 -19.04
N HIS A 316 -14.13 -2.73 -19.85
CA HIS A 316 -14.45 -3.11 -21.25
C HIS A 316 -13.51 -2.48 -22.28
N TRP A 317 -12.47 -1.76 -21.85
CA TRP A 317 -11.57 -1.06 -22.79
C TRP A 317 -10.54 -1.98 -23.47
N LEU A 318 -10.41 -3.24 -23.04
CA LEU A 318 -9.48 -4.20 -23.63
C LEU A 318 -10.09 -4.84 -24.89
N CYS A 319 -10.67 -6.04 -24.78
CA CYS A 319 -11.25 -6.72 -25.93
C CYS A 319 -12.50 -5.99 -26.45
N PRO A 320 -12.82 -6.18 -27.73
CA PRO A 320 -14.12 -5.83 -28.28
C PRO A 320 -15.33 -6.43 -27.56
N VAL A 321 -16.40 -5.65 -27.44
CA VAL A 321 -17.63 -6.11 -26.79
C VAL A 321 -18.49 -6.95 -27.72
N VAL A 322 -19.21 -7.90 -27.12
CA VAL A 322 -20.25 -8.70 -27.77
C VAL A 322 -21.52 -8.49 -26.96
N ALA A 323 -22.56 -8.03 -27.63
CA ALA A 323 -23.88 -7.82 -27.04
C ALA A 323 -24.85 -8.92 -27.48
N VAL A 324 -25.87 -9.16 -26.66
CA VAL A 324 -26.94 -10.12 -26.93
C VAL A 324 -28.28 -9.40 -26.94
N GLU A 325 -29.19 -9.86 -27.78
CA GLU A 325 -30.58 -9.42 -27.76
C GLU A 325 -31.41 -10.36 -26.86
N ASP A 326 -32.04 -9.80 -25.83
CA ASP A 326 -32.96 -10.54 -24.98
C ASP A 326 -34.27 -10.80 -25.74
N LYS A 327 -34.63 -12.09 -25.86
CA LYS A 327 -35.83 -12.57 -26.56
C LYS A 327 -37.14 -12.03 -25.98
N THR A 328 -37.16 -11.65 -24.70
CA THR A 328 -38.39 -11.24 -23.99
C THR A 328 -38.61 -9.74 -24.02
N SER A 329 -37.55 -8.96 -23.86
CA SER A 329 -37.60 -7.50 -23.84
C SER A 329 -37.25 -6.84 -25.18
N GLY A 330 -36.58 -7.58 -26.09
CA GLY A 330 -36.00 -7.02 -27.31
C GLY A 330 -34.80 -6.08 -27.05
N GLN A 331 -34.32 -6.01 -25.81
CA GLN A 331 -33.24 -5.13 -25.41
C GLN A 331 -31.90 -5.75 -25.80
N VAL A 332 -30.99 -4.93 -26.32
CA VAL A 332 -29.63 -5.35 -26.68
C VAL A 332 -28.69 -4.94 -25.55
N VAL A 333 -28.03 -5.90 -24.91
CA VAL A 333 -27.20 -5.67 -23.72
C VAL A 333 -25.85 -6.38 -23.81
N VAL A 334 -24.82 -5.74 -23.28
CA VAL A 334 -23.55 -6.40 -22.94
C VAL A 334 -23.69 -6.96 -21.53
N LYS A 335 -23.72 -8.29 -21.43
CA LYS A 335 -23.98 -9.01 -20.16
C LYS A 335 -23.02 -8.57 -19.03
N SER A 336 -23.56 -8.48 -17.82
CA SER A 336 -22.77 -8.28 -16.61
C SER A 336 -21.80 -9.43 -16.33
N ASP A 337 -20.76 -9.14 -15.55
CA ASP A 337 -19.93 -10.16 -14.91
C ASP A 337 -19.83 -9.86 -13.42
N ASN A 338 -20.74 -10.45 -12.65
CA ASN A 338 -20.83 -10.29 -11.20
C ASN A 338 -19.53 -10.72 -10.48
N ARG A 339 -18.72 -11.60 -11.08
CA ARG A 339 -17.47 -12.10 -10.48
C ARG A 339 -16.33 -11.09 -10.61
N LEU A 340 -16.44 -10.15 -11.56
CA LEU A 340 -15.51 -9.05 -11.79
C LEU A 340 -16.09 -7.67 -11.41
N ASP A 341 -17.28 -7.63 -10.80
CA ASP A 341 -18.03 -6.41 -10.48
C ASP A 341 -18.24 -5.51 -11.72
N ILE A 342 -18.52 -6.15 -12.86
CA ILE A 342 -18.79 -5.47 -14.12
C ILE A 342 -20.31 -5.41 -14.31
N PRO A 343 -20.92 -4.20 -14.31
CA PRO A 343 -22.35 -4.06 -14.52
C PRO A 343 -22.73 -4.38 -15.96
N GLU A 344 -24.01 -4.72 -16.15
CA GLU A 344 -24.60 -4.82 -17.48
C GLU A 344 -24.62 -3.45 -18.15
N ALA A 345 -24.36 -3.40 -19.46
CA ALA A 345 -24.38 -2.17 -20.23
C ALA A 345 -25.36 -2.27 -21.39
N GLU A 346 -26.35 -1.38 -21.40
CA GLU A 346 -27.37 -1.30 -22.44
C GLU A 346 -26.81 -0.72 -23.75
N ALA A 347 -27.24 -1.27 -24.89
CA ALA A 347 -26.95 -0.74 -26.21
C ALA A 347 -28.04 0.26 -26.64
N LEU A 348 -27.66 1.52 -26.68
CA LEU A 348 -28.50 2.67 -26.98
C LEU A 348 -28.72 2.83 -28.49
N THR A 349 -29.85 3.40 -28.89
CA THR A 349 -29.99 4.00 -30.22
C THR A 349 -29.08 5.23 -30.34
N LEU A 350 -28.80 5.67 -31.57
CA LEU A 350 -28.02 6.89 -31.80
C LEU A 350 -28.65 8.12 -31.10
N GLU A 351 -29.98 8.24 -31.14
CA GLU A 351 -30.71 9.33 -30.49
C GLU A 351 -30.59 9.28 -28.96
N ALA A 352 -30.69 8.08 -28.37
CA ALA A 352 -30.54 7.89 -26.92
C ALA A 352 -29.10 8.15 -26.46
N LEU A 353 -28.09 7.73 -27.26
CA LEU A 353 -26.68 8.09 -27.01
C LEU A 353 -26.50 9.60 -27.03
N MET A 354 -27.04 10.30 -28.04
CA MET A 354 -26.95 11.76 -28.13
C MET A 354 -27.58 12.44 -26.91
N ALA A 355 -28.76 12.00 -26.47
CA ALA A 355 -29.41 12.53 -25.28
C ALA A 355 -28.56 12.30 -24.01
N PHE A 356 -28.01 11.10 -23.83
CA PHE A 356 -27.13 10.78 -22.70
C PHE A 356 -25.89 11.67 -22.67
N VAL A 357 -25.20 11.81 -23.81
CA VAL A 357 -23.96 12.59 -23.90
C VAL A 357 -24.20 14.07 -23.61
N ARG A 358 -25.31 14.63 -24.10
CA ARG A 358 -25.72 16.00 -23.75
C ARG A 358 -25.88 16.15 -22.25
N GLU A 359 -26.63 15.26 -21.61
CA GLU A 359 -26.87 15.31 -20.17
C GLU A 359 -25.56 15.16 -19.37
N HIS A 360 -24.70 14.22 -19.78
CA HIS A 360 -23.41 13.95 -19.15
C HIS A 360 -22.49 15.18 -19.14
N PHE A 361 -22.36 15.87 -20.28
CA PHE A 361 -21.52 17.06 -20.38
C PHE A 361 -22.22 18.36 -19.91
N GLN A 362 -23.56 18.41 -19.83
CA GLN A 362 -24.30 19.54 -19.26
C GLN A 362 -24.25 19.60 -17.73
N LYS A 363 -24.30 18.45 -17.03
CA LYS A 363 -24.22 18.37 -15.55
C LYS A 363 -22.90 18.88 -14.96
N GLY A 364 -21.86 19.07 -15.78
CA GLY A 364 -20.56 19.63 -15.38
C GLY A 364 -20.49 21.17 -15.32
N SER A 365 -21.58 21.90 -15.58
CA SER A 365 -21.59 23.36 -15.53
C SER A 365 -21.61 23.89 -14.08
N PRO A 366 -20.79 24.89 -13.70
CA PRO A 366 -20.58 25.26 -12.30
C PRO A 366 -21.78 26.03 -11.76
N SER A 367 -22.64 25.38 -10.97
CA SER A 367 -23.58 26.06 -10.09
C SER A 367 -23.23 25.81 -8.62
N THR A 368 -22.80 26.88 -7.98
CA THR A 368 -22.95 27.21 -6.55
C THR A 368 -22.57 26.18 -5.47
N LYS A 369 -21.40 26.47 -4.88
CA LYS A 369 -21.01 26.34 -3.46
C LYS A 369 -20.87 24.92 -2.87
N THR A 370 -19.61 24.63 -2.54
CA THR A 370 -19.07 23.54 -1.71
C THR A 370 -18.73 22.24 -2.44
N ASN A 371 -17.53 22.17 -3.03
CA ASN A 371 -16.58 21.07 -2.84
C ASN A 371 -15.23 21.36 -3.52
N LYS A 372 -14.13 20.99 -2.85
CA LYS A 372 -12.73 21.27 -3.22
C LYS A 372 -12.20 20.54 -4.48
N ASN A 373 -13.05 19.97 -5.33
CA ASN A 373 -12.65 19.35 -6.59
C ASN A 373 -13.57 19.85 -7.71
N GLY A 374 -13.13 20.85 -8.48
CA GLY A 374 -13.79 21.22 -9.73
C GLY A 374 -13.69 20.04 -10.70
N GLY A 375 -14.78 19.29 -10.86
CA GLY A 375 -14.82 18.09 -11.70
C GLY A 375 -14.93 18.44 -13.17
N VAL A 376 -13.86 18.26 -13.93
CA VAL A 376 -13.92 18.17 -15.39
C VAL A 376 -14.69 16.90 -15.76
N ALA A 377 -15.66 17.00 -16.68
CA ALA A 377 -16.45 15.85 -17.11
C ALA A 377 -15.55 14.77 -17.76
N MET A 378 -15.77 13.50 -17.42
CA MET A 378 -14.93 12.41 -17.89
C MET A 378 -15.18 12.11 -19.39
N PRO A 379 -14.12 11.88 -20.20
CA PRO A 379 -14.22 11.32 -21.55
C PRO A 379 -15.01 10.01 -21.58
N LEU A 380 -15.88 9.85 -22.58
CA LEU A 380 -16.68 8.64 -22.78
C LEU A 380 -16.06 7.78 -23.88
N LEU A 381 -15.78 6.50 -23.61
CA LEU A 381 -15.46 5.53 -24.66
C LEU A 381 -16.75 4.81 -25.06
N VAL A 382 -17.05 4.77 -26.34
CA VAL A 382 -18.28 4.17 -26.90
C VAL A 382 -17.91 3.12 -27.93
N ALA A 383 -18.59 1.97 -27.88
CA ALA A 383 -18.58 0.97 -28.94
C ALA A 383 -19.85 1.09 -29.78
N GLU A 384 -19.71 1.11 -31.09
CA GLU A 384 -20.82 0.82 -32.01
C GLU A 384 -20.91 -0.70 -32.17
N VAL A 385 -22.09 -1.28 -32.03
CA VAL A 385 -22.34 -2.72 -32.21
C VAL A 385 -23.39 -2.93 -33.29
N VAL A 386 -23.24 -4.00 -34.08
CA VAL A 386 -24.12 -4.29 -35.23
C VAL A 386 -24.65 -5.71 -35.17
N ARG A 387 -25.86 -5.89 -35.69
CA ARG A 387 -26.56 -7.17 -35.70
C ARG A 387 -25.91 -8.16 -36.67
N CYS A 388 -25.56 -9.34 -36.19
CA CYS A 388 -24.96 -10.39 -37.04
C CYS A 388 -26.03 -11.10 -37.90
N PRO A 389 -25.90 -11.16 -39.24
CA PRO A 389 -26.93 -11.75 -40.11
C PRO A 389 -27.10 -13.27 -40.01
N GLU A 390 -26.04 -14.02 -39.63
CA GLU A 390 -25.98 -15.49 -39.79
C GLU A 390 -25.80 -16.27 -38.47
N GLU A 391 -25.67 -15.60 -37.33
CA GLU A 391 -25.39 -16.26 -36.03
C GLU A 391 -26.59 -16.21 -35.08
N VAL A 392 -27.51 -17.15 -35.25
CA VAL A 392 -28.53 -17.48 -34.23
C VAL A 392 -28.00 -18.65 -33.41
N GLN A 393 -27.15 -18.37 -32.42
CA GLN A 393 -26.63 -19.40 -31.51
C GLN A 393 -27.64 -19.64 -30.38
N ASP A 394 -28.13 -20.88 -30.24
CA ASP A 394 -29.14 -21.27 -29.23
C ASP A 394 -30.41 -20.37 -29.25
N GLY A 395 -30.74 -19.83 -30.42
CA GLY A 395 -31.85 -18.91 -30.64
C GLY A 395 -31.58 -17.46 -30.23
N VAL A 396 -30.43 -17.11 -29.66
CA VAL A 396 -30.10 -15.75 -29.19
C VAL A 396 -29.43 -14.97 -30.33
N GLN A 397 -29.93 -13.75 -30.60
CA GLN A 397 -29.37 -12.87 -31.62
C GLN A 397 -28.14 -12.14 -31.08
N LEU A 398 -27.01 -12.28 -31.78
CA LEU A 398 -25.73 -11.67 -31.41
C LEU A 398 -25.49 -10.34 -32.13
N TRP A 399 -24.78 -9.47 -31.42
CA TRP A 399 -24.37 -8.14 -31.87
C TRP A 399 -22.87 -7.97 -31.62
N ASN A 400 -22.09 -7.81 -32.69
CA ASN A 400 -20.65 -7.67 -32.61
C ASN A 400 -20.26 -6.20 -32.68
N GLU A 401 -19.23 -5.82 -31.93
CA GLU A 401 -18.67 -4.47 -32.06
C GLU A 401 -18.21 -4.21 -33.50
N LEU A 402 -18.54 -3.03 -33.98
CA LEU A 402 -18.17 -2.50 -35.28
C LEU A 402 -16.92 -1.65 -35.17
N SER A 403 -16.97 -0.71 -34.24
CA SER A 403 -15.98 0.33 -34.06
C SER A 403 -16.05 0.81 -32.62
N ARG A 404 -15.00 1.50 -32.19
CA ARG A 404 -15.00 2.19 -30.90
C ARG A 404 -14.37 3.56 -31.02
N GLY A 405 -14.84 4.47 -30.18
CA GLY A 405 -14.29 5.81 -30.15
C GLY A 405 -14.60 6.63 -28.92
N PHE A 406 -13.79 7.67 -28.75
CA PHE A 406 -13.94 8.61 -27.65
C PHE A 406 -14.83 9.79 -28.04
N ILE A 407 -15.76 10.12 -27.14
CA ILE A 407 -16.51 11.37 -27.20
C ILE A 407 -16.00 12.27 -26.08
N LEU A 408 -15.63 13.49 -26.47
CA LEU A 408 -14.94 14.47 -25.62
C LEU A 408 -15.77 15.74 -25.55
N ASP A 409 -15.71 16.45 -24.42
CA ASP A 409 -16.33 17.78 -24.32
C ASP A 409 -15.35 18.86 -24.83
N PRO A 410 -15.70 19.58 -25.90
CA PRO A 410 -14.85 20.63 -26.46
C PRO A 410 -14.54 21.76 -25.47
N LYS A 411 -15.33 21.94 -24.41
CA LYS A 411 -15.11 23.00 -23.41
C LYS A 411 -13.96 22.69 -22.46
N CYS A 412 -13.60 21.42 -22.28
CA CYS A 412 -12.64 20.99 -21.27
C CYS A 412 -11.51 20.10 -21.79
N TRP A 413 -11.58 19.68 -23.06
CA TRP A 413 -10.53 18.90 -23.70
C TRP A 413 -9.68 19.78 -24.63
N ASP A 414 -8.54 20.27 -24.14
CA ASP A 414 -7.53 20.98 -24.93
C ASP A 414 -6.17 20.24 -24.87
N PRO A 415 -5.75 19.59 -25.95
CA PRO A 415 -4.50 18.83 -25.99
C PRO A 415 -3.26 19.71 -26.25
N SER A 416 -3.42 20.96 -26.66
CA SER A 416 -2.35 21.84 -27.15
C SER A 416 -1.19 21.98 -26.15
N PRO A 417 -1.43 22.25 -24.85
CA PRO A 417 -0.35 22.39 -23.87
C PRO A 417 0.54 21.14 -23.75
N LEU A 418 -0.07 19.95 -23.85
CA LEU A 418 0.62 18.67 -23.75
C LEU A 418 1.35 18.29 -25.05
N CYS A 419 0.90 18.81 -26.20
CA CYS A 419 1.55 18.62 -27.49
C CYS A 419 2.77 19.54 -27.67
N HIS A 420 2.69 20.80 -27.20
CA HIS A 420 3.76 21.80 -27.36
C HIS A 420 4.83 21.75 -26.27
N GLU A 421 4.45 21.47 -25.02
CA GLU A 421 5.38 21.34 -23.89
C GLU A 421 5.26 19.96 -23.20
N PRO A 422 5.58 18.87 -23.92
CA PRO A 422 5.30 17.50 -23.50
C PRO A 422 5.92 17.11 -22.15
N VAL A 423 6.98 17.81 -21.72
CA VAL A 423 7.74 17.49 -20.50
C VAL A 423 7.42 18.42 -19.31
N ARG A 424 6.73 19.55 -19.53
CA ARG A 424 6.41 20.53 -18.46
C ARG A 424 5.01 20.42 -17.90
N PHE A 425 4.06 19.85 -18.64
CA PHE A 425 2.62 19.94 -18.30
C PHE A 425 2.27 19.45 -16.88
N LYS A 426 2.96 18.44 -16.33
CA LYS A 426 2.73 17.98 -14.94
C LYS A 426 3.32 18.88 -13.85
N ARG A 427 4.22 19.80 -14.18
CA ARG A 427 4.83 20.76 -13.23
C ARG A 427 4.27 22.18 -13.35
N THR A 428 3.62 22.56 -14.46
CA THR A 428 3.08 23.92 -14.68
C THR A 428 1.78 24.24 -13.94
N LEU A 429 1.06 23.26 -13.38
CA LEU A 429 -0.05 23.54 -12.44
C LEU A 429 0.40 24.20 -11.12
N ARG A 430 1.72 24.39 -10.92
CA ARG A 430 2.31 25.22 -9.87
C ARG A 430 3.52 26.01 -10.40
N ARG A 431 3.29 27.09 -11.15
CA ARG A 431 4.26 28.20 -11.22
C ARG A 431 3.55 29.55 -11.34
N ASN A 432 4.10 30.54 -10.63
CA ASN A 432 3.71 31.94 -10.65
C ASN A 432 3.85 32.54 -12.05
N ASP A 433 2.89 33.39 -12.43
CA ASP A 433 2.72 34.05 -13.73
C ASP A 433 3.79 35.08 -14.12
N ALA A 434 4.95 35.13 -13.45
CA ALA A 434 5.81 36.31 -13.50
C ALA A 434 6.96 36.30 -14.52
N THR A 435 7.47 35.15 -15.01
CA THR A 435 8.76 35.17 -15.75
C THR A 435 8.85 34.49 -17.10
N GLY A 436 7.82 33.76 -17.57
CA GLY A 436 7.67 33.40 -19.00
C GLY A 436 8.81 32.68 -19.74
N ALA A 437 9.94 32.36 -19.10
CA ALA A 437 11.14 31.83 -19.75
C ALA A 437 11.79 30.77 -18.86
N GLY A 438 12.00 29.60 -19.44
CA GLY A 438 12.85 28.57 -18.85
C GLY A 438 13.27 27.61 -19.93
N GLU A 439 14.50 27.12 -19.85
CA GLU A 439 15.10 26.20 -20.80
C GLU A 439 14.63 24.74 -20.64
N ARG A 440 14.83 23.95 -21.70
CA ARG A 440 14.33 22.57 -21.89
C ARG A 440 15.19 21.57 -21.09
N GLU A 441 14.68 21.06 -19.97
CA GLU A 441 15.40 20.11 -19.08
C GLU A 441 15.76 18.75 -19.74
N TYR A 442 15.25 18.43 -20.94
CA TYR A 442 15.38 17.09 -21.55
C TYR A 442 16.05 17.05 -22.93
N GLY A 443 16.41 18.20 -23.51
CA GLY A 443 17.24 18.22 -24.73
C GLY A 443 18.65 17.67 -24.52
N ALA A 444 19.15 17.74 -23.28
CA ALA A 444 20.49 17.33 -22.90
C ALA A 444 20.65 15.81 -22.64
N ARG A 445 19.57 15.01 -22.60
CA ARG A 445 19.66 13.58 -22.21
C ARG A 445 19.68 12.59 -23.39
N ARG A 446 19.77 13.07 -24.62
CA ARG A 446 19.78 12.20 -25.82
C ARG A 446 21.16 11.60 -26.13
N THR A 447 22.23 12.09 -25.52
CA THR A 447 23.61 11.75 -25.90
C THR A 447 24.43 11.06 -24.82
N ASP A 448 23.95 10.96 -23.59
CA ASP A 448 24.75 10.46 -22.47
C ASP A 448 24.40 9.02 -22.10
N SER A 449 25.43 8.18 -22.15
CA SER A 449 25.46 6.72 -22.02
C SER A 449 24.85 6.17 -20.73
N ALA A 450 24.24 5.00 -20.88
CA ALA A 450 23.25 4.39 -20.00
C ALA A 450 23.81 3.53 -18.83
N ASP A 451 24.91 3.89 -18.19
CA ASP A 451 25.62 2.92 -17.34
C ASP A 451 25.25 2.85 -15.85
N GLU A 452 24.59 3.84 -15.24
CA GLU A 452 24.10 3.68 -13.86
C GLU A 452 22.71 4.26 -13.67
N GLY A 453 21.74 3.39 -13.38
CA GLY A 453 20.34 3.70 -13.11
C GLY A 453 20.09 4.50 -11.81
N PHE A 454 20.91 5.52 -11.53
CA PHE A 454 20.65 6.52 -10.50
C PHE A 454 20.35 7.89 -11.12
N ILE A 455 19.35 8.54 -10.55
CA ILE A 455 19.14 9.99 -10.70
C ILE A 455 20.27 10.69 -9.91
N LYS A 456 21.37 11.11 -10.57
CA LYS A 456 22.18 12.35 -10.35
C LYS A 456 23.55 12.35 -11.09
N PRO A 457 24.20 13.54 -11.22
CA PRO A 457 24.59 14.17 -12.48
C PRO A 457 25.80 13.53 -13.18
N ASP A 458 25.93 13.89 -14.45
CA ASP A 458 26.78 13.33 -15.51
C ASP A 458 28.30 13.54 -15.32
N VAL A 459 29.09 12.62 -15.88
CA VAL A 459 30.56 12.67 -16.00
C VAL A 459 30.98 13.60 -17.15
N ASN A 460 30.13 13.82 -18.15
CA ASN A 460 30.37 14.77 -19.23
C ASN A 460 30.08 16.23 -18.84
N GLU A 461 29.34 16.46 -17.75
CA GLU A 461 29.24 17.78 -17.12
C GLU A 461 30.60 18.26 -16.59
N ALA A 462 31.55 17.37 -16.27
CA ALA A 462 32.88 17.76 -15.79
C ALA A 462 33.74 18.48 -16.85
N ALA A 463 33.47 18.27 -18.15
CA ALA A 463 34.20 18.92 -19.24
C ALA A 463 33.52 20.22 -19.70
N ALA A 464 32.18 20.31 -19.65
CA ALA A 464 31.45 21.54 -19.96
C ALA A 464 31.33 22.51 -18.76
N GLN A 465 31.51 22.05 -17.51
CA GLN A 465 31.50 22.87 -16.29
C GLN A 465 32.85 23.54 -15.97
N GLU A 466 33.82 23.54 -16.89
CA GLU A 466 35.00 24.40 -16.71
C GLU A 466 34.63 25.89 -16.83
N GLU A 467 33.58 26.24 -17.59
CA GLU A 467 33.14 27.64 -17.78
C GLU A 467 32.22 28.17 -16.67
N THR A 468 31.61 27.32 -15.83
CA THR A 468 30.63 27.73 -14.79
C THR A 468 31.18 27.64 -13.36
N ARG A 469 32.51 27.65 -13.17
CA ARG A 469 33.11 27.65 -11.84
C ARG A 469 32.97 29.01 -11.17
N HIS A 470 32.47 29.03 -9.95
CA HIS A 470 32.56 30.23 -9.13
C HIS A 470 34.03 30.44 -8.74
N GLN A 471 34.64 31.52 -9.25
CA GLN A 471 35.99 31.90 -8.87
C GLN A 471 35.94 32.62 -7.52
N PHE A 472 36.26 31.87 -6.47
CA PHE A 472 36.53 32.46 -5.17
C PHE A 472 37.76 33.38 -5.26
N SER A 473 37.80 34.40 -4.40
CA SER A 473 39.03 35.19 -4.23
C SER A 473 40.18 34.28 -3.78
N ASP A 474 41.43 34.75 -3.96
CA ASP A 474 42.65 34.00 -3.67
C ASP A 474 42.55 33.09 -2.41
N PRO A 475 42.57 31.76 -2.60
CA PRO A 475 42.35 30.81 -1.50
C PRO A 475 43.36 30.92 -0.36
N ALA A 476 44.55 31.52 -0.58
CA ALA A 476 45.54 31.77 0.47
C ALA A 476 45.12 32.89 1.44
N SER A 477 44.37 33.90 0.96
CA SER A 477 44.05 35.12 1.71
C SER A 477 42.56 35.26 2.10
N VAL A 478 41.67 34.40 1.58
CA VAL A 478 40.25 34.40 1.93
C VAL A 478 40.00 33.78 3.31
N GLY A 479 39.63 34.63 4.27
CA GLY A 479 39.18 34.20 5.60
C GLY A 479 37.75 33.64 5.62
N PRO A 480 37.36 32.92 6.69
CA PRO A 480 36.06 32.24 6.84
C PRO A 480 34.83 33.12 6.56
N ARG A 481 34.84 34.34 7.11
CA ARG A 481 33.76 35.32 6.92
C ARG A 481 33.58 35.70 5.45
N LYS A 482 34.68 35.92 4.73
CA LYS A 482 34.66 36.33 3.32
C LYS A 482 34.17 35.21 2.42
N LEU A 483 34.54 33.95 2.72
CA LEU A 483 34.02 32.77 2.03
C LEU A 483 32.50 32.65 2.20
N CYS A 484 31.99 32.72 3.44
CA CYS A 484 30.56 32.61 3.71
C CYS A 484 29.75 33.73 3.04
N LEU A 485 30.25 34.97 3.05
CA LEU A 485 29.61 36.08 2.34
C LEU A 485 29.57 35.86 0.83
N GLN A 486 30.68 35.39 0.22
CA GLN A 486 30.71 35.09 -1.22
C GLN A 486 29.70 33.99 -1.58
N LEU A 487 29.60 32.95 -0.76
CA LEU A 487 28.62 31.88 -0.93
C LEU A 487 27.18 32.36 -0.75
N LEU A 488 26.92 33.23 0.23
CA LEU A 488 25.60 33.82 0.46
C LEU A 488 25.19 34.68 -0.73
N THR A 489 26.04 35.61 -1.16
CA THR A 489 25.78 36.48 -2.32
C THR A 489 25.57 35.67 -3.60
N ALA A 490 26.37 34.61 -3.83
CA ALA A 490 26.20 33.77 -5.00
C ALA A 490 24.89 32.97 -4.98
N LEU A 491 24.40 32.61 -3.79
CA LEU A 491 23.17 31.84 -3.61
C LEU A 491 21.91 32.72 -3.56
N SER A 492 22.05 34.00 -3.18
CA SER A 492 20.96 34.98 -3.06
C SER A 492 20.76 35.90 -4.27
N ALA A 493 21.60 35.80 -5.30
CA ALA A 493 21.50 36.63 -6.50
C ALA A 493 20.18 36.41 -7.27
N ASP A 494 19.50 37.51 -7.64
CA ASP A 494 18.27 37.52 -8.44
C ASP A 494 18.56 37.16 -9.90
N GLY A 495 18.56 35.85 -10.16
CA GLY A 495 19.01 35.23 -11.40
C GLY A 495 20.02 34.17 -11.02
N VAL A 496 19.61 32.90 -10.98
CA VAL A 496 20.44 31.79 -10.48
C VAL A 496 21.68 31.64 -11.36
N VAL A 497 22.77 32.35 -11.03
CA VAL A 497 24.04 32.33 -11.77
C VAL A 497 24.78 31.02 -11.53
N PHE A 498 24.71 30.48 -10.31
CA PHE A 498 25.37 29.23 -9.93
C PHE A 498 24.38 28.28 -9.26
N THR A 499 24.37 27.02 -9.67
CA THR A 499 23.58 26.01 -8.96
C THR A 499 24.27 25.63 -7.65
N HIS A 500 23.52 25.01 -6.73
CA HIS A 500 24.09 24.46 -5.51
C HIS A 500 25.13 23.36 -5.76
N ALA A 501 25.06 22.66 -6.90
CA ALA A 501 26.07 21.68 -7.27
C ALA A 501 27.37 22.38 -7.68
N ASP A 502 27.27 23.46 -8.44
CA ASP A 502 28.42 24.26 -8.88
C ASP A 502 29.13 24.89 -7.68
N LEU A 503 28.39 25.53 -6.79
CA LEU A 503 28.95 26.09 -5.56
C LEU A 503 29.59 25.02 -4.68
N LYS A 504 28.98 23.83 -4.55
CA LYS A 504 29.57 22.72 -3.79
C LYS A 504 30.89 22.25 -4.40
N ARG A 505 30.97 22.16 -5.73
CA ARG A 505 32.18 21.76 -6.45
C ARG A 505 33.30 22.80 -6.31
N SER A 506 33.01 24.07 -6.58
CA SER A 506 33.99 25.15 -6.42
C SER A 506 34.45 25.28 -4.96
N THR A 507 33.56 25.08 -3.99
CA THR A 507 33.92 25.10 -2.56
C THR A 507 34.84 23.93 -2.20
N ARG A 508 34.61 22.75 -2.79
CA ARG A 508 35.51 21.59 -2.62
C ARG A 508 36.90 21.88 -3.17
N GLU A 509 37.01 22.46 -4.36
CA GLU A 509 38.30 22.84 -4.95
C GLU A 509 39.03 23.88 -4.08
N PHE A 510 38.30 24.89 -3.59
CA PHE A 510 38.83 25.91 -2.68
C PHE A 510 39.40 25.30 -1.39
N LEU A 511 38.63 24.44 -0.70
CA LEU A 511 39.08 23.81 0.55
C LEU A 511 40.19 22.79 0.31
N LEU A 512 40.15 22.05 -0.79
CA LEU A 512 41.22 21.13 -1.18
C LEU A 512 42.54 21.86 -1.46
N TRP A 513 42.47 23.00 -2.15
CA TRP A 513 43.65 23.83 -2.39
C TRP A 513 44.25 24.34 -1.08
N ARG A 514 43.41 24.85 -0.17
CA ARG A 514 43.86 25.32 1.15
C ARG A 514 44.51 24.20 1.96
N LYS A 515 43.91 23.01 1.96
CA LYS A 515 44.47 21.81 2.60
C LYS A 515 45.87 21.47 2.10
N LEU A 516 46.10 21.56 0.78
CA LEU A 516 47.37 21.20 0.15
C LEU A 516 48.45 22.29 0.27
N ASN A 517 48.08 23.57 0.37
CA ASN A 517 49.01 24.70 0.21
C ASN A 517 49.15 25.62 1.44
N CYS A 518 48.19 25.63 2.38
CA CYS A 518 48.19 26.52 3.55
C CYS A 518 48.54 25.80 4.87
N GLY A 519 49.24 24.66 4.79
CA GLY A 519 49.28 23.58 5.80
C GLY A 519 49.37 23.94 7.30
N GLY A 520 48.61 23.17 8.08
CA GLY A 520 48.72 22.98 9.53
C GLY A 520 47.66 21.98 10.03
N VAL A 521 48.04 20.96 10.82
CA VAL A 521 47.07 20.02 11.45
C VAL A 521 46.20 20.80 12.43
N GLY A 522 44.91 20.97 12.11
CA GLY A 522 43.93 21.70 12.93
C GLY A 522 43.44 23.02 12.33
N ASP A 523 44.11 23.59 11.31
CA ASP A 523 43.68 24.83 10.66
C ASP A 523 42.31 24.69 9.98
N GLU A 524 42.03 23.54 9.37
CA GLU A 524 40.77 23.28 8.65
C GLU A 524 39.54 23.20 9.58
N ILE A 525 39.68 22.58 10.76
CA ILE A 525 38.58 22.45 11.72
C ILE A 525 38.23 23.82 12.30
N SER A 526 39.25 24.60 12.68
CA SER A 526 39.04 25.96 13.17
C SER A 526 38.52 26.89 12.07
N TYR A 527 38.95 26.71 10.82
CA TYR A 527 38.40 27.44 9.68
C TYR A 527 36.91 27.12 9.45
N LEU A 528 36.52 25.84 9.52
CA LEU A 528 35.12 25.41 9.43
C LEU A 528 34.28 25.92 10.61
N ARG A 529 34.82 25.88 11.83
CA ARG A 529 34.17 26.44 13.04
C ARG A 529 33.89 27.92 12.85
N SER A 530 34.89 28.71 12.45
CA SER A 530 34.71 30.14 12.20
C SER A 530 33.77 30.45 11.02
N CYS A 531 33.66 29.57 10.02
CA CYS A 531 32.62 29.68 8.99
C CYS A 531 31.22 29.52 9.60
N LEU A 532 31.03 28.50 10.44
CA LEU A 532 29.75 28.25 11.11
C LEU A 532 29.40 29.33 12.13
N GLU A 533 30.35 29.80 12.94
CA GLU A 533 30.15 30.93 13.86
C GLU A 533 29.65 32.17 13.11
N PHE A 534 30.26 32.50 11.97
CA PHE A 534 29.82 33.63 11.17
C PHE A 534 28.44 33.39 10.53
N LEU A 535 28.16 32.20 10.02
CA LEU A 535 26.84 31.87 9.47
C LEU A 535 25.75 31.97 10.55
N VAL A 536 26.04 31.47 11.75
CA VAL A 536 25.10 31.42 12.87
C VAL A 536 24.89 32.80 13.51
N PHE A 537 25.94 33.60 13.70
CA PHE A 537 25.89 34.86 14.48
C PHE A 537 26.14 36.14 13.67
N GLY A 538 26.82 36.05 12.53
CA GLY A 538 27.29 37.21 11.76
C GLY A 538 26.37 37.65 10.62
N VAL A 539 25.30 36.90 10.35
CA VAL A 539 24.33 37.14 9.27
C VAL A 539 23.00 37.56 9.93
N ASN A 540 22.56 38.79 9.68
CA ASN A 540 21.37 39.37 10.31
C ASN A 540 20.26 39.59 9.28
N GLY A 541 19.25 38.70 9.25
CA GLY A 541 18.04 38.83 8.43
C GLY A 541 17.23 37.53 8.36
N ASP A 542 15.92 37.59 8.64
CA ASP A 542 15.03 36.41 8.66
C ASP A 542 14.98 35.67 7.31
N ASP A 543 15.03 36.41 6.20
CA ASP A 543 15.02 35.86 4.82
C ASP A 543 16.35 35.17 4.43
N GLU A 544 17.45 35.44 5.15
CA GLU A 544 18.78 34.86 4.87
C GLU A 544 19.00 33.53 5.60
N SER A 545 18.23 33.24 6.66
CA SER A 545 18.35 32.04 7.50
C SER A 545 18.39 30.72 6.70
N LYS A 546 17.53 30.60 5.68
CA LYS A 546 17.46 29.41 4.81
C LYS A 546 18.71 29.21 3.95
N HIS A 547 19.28 30.30 3.43
CA HIS A 547 20.49 30.28 2.61
C HIS A 547 21.70 29.94 3.48
N THR A 548 21.77 30.55 4.67
CA THR A 548 22.78 30.28 5.69
C THR A 548 22.83 28.81 6.10
N ARG A 549 21.68 28.19 6.40
CA ARG A 549 21.62 26.74 6.71
C ARG A 549 22.10 25.89 5.54
N ARG A 550 21.70 26.24 4.31
CA ARG A 550 22.07 25.51 3.10
C ARG A 550 23.57 25.55 2.84
N ILE A 551 24.20 26.70 3.05
CA ILE A 551 25.66 26.86 2.96
C ILE A 551 26.37 26.09 4.06
N GLY A 552 25.87 26.15 5.31
CA GLY A 552 26.43 25.39 6.42
C GLY A 552 26.48 23.88 6.15
N TYR A 553 25.39 23.28 5.67
CA TYR A 553 25.38 21.86 5.29
C TYR A 553 26.25 21.55 4.07
N MET A 554 26.36 22.48 3.11
CA MET A 554 27.24 22.33 1.95
C MET A 554 28.71 22.31 2.35
N LEU A 555 29.14 23.22 3.22
CA LEU A 555 30.50 23.24 3.78
C LEU A 555 30.80 21.94 4.53
N LEU A 556 29.85 21.47 5.34
CA LEU A 556 30.00 20.23 6.09
C LEU A 556 30.10 18.99 5.19
N ASP A 557 29.27 18.91 4.15
CA ASP A 557 29.32 17.83 3.16
C ASP A 557 30.64 17.82 2.39
N VAL A 558 31.16 18.99 2.02
CA VAL A 558 32.47 19.13 1.35
C VAL A 558 33.58 18.65 2.29
N TYR A 559 33.54 19.08 3.55
CA TYR A 559 34.50 18.69 4.57
C TYR A 559 34.50 17.17 4.82
N ASP A 560 33.33 16.54 5.00
CA ASP A 560 33.20 15.08 5.17
C ASP A 560 33.74 14.33 3.94
N GLY A 561 33.45 14.81 2.73
CA GLY A 561 33.98 14.25 1.49
C GLY A 561 35.51 14.26 1.43
N LEU A 562 36.12 15.41 1.72
CA LEU A 562 37.58 15.57 1.76
C LEU A 562 38.21 14.76 2.90
N LYS A 563 37.54 14.62 4.05
CA LYS A 563 38.02 13.79 5.16
C LYS A 563 38.05 12.30 4.78
N ARG A 564 37.08 11.82 3.99
CA ARG A 564 37.01 10.41 3.53
C ARG A 564 38.01 10.08 2.43
N GLU A 565 38.19 10.97 1.45
CA GLU A 565 39.10 10.76 0.31
C GLU A 565 40.57 10.72 0.71
N PHE A 566 41.00 11.62 1.60
CA PHE A 566 42.42 11.75 1.98
C PHE A 566 42.81 10.89 3.19
N GLY A 567 41.90 10.02 3.64
CA GLY A 567 42.08 9.14 4.78
C GLY A 567 42.01 9.89 6.12
N VAL A 568 41.50 9.19 7.13
CA VAL A 568 41.62 9.64 8.52
C VAL A 568 43.11 9.62 8.85
N ASP A 569 43.69 10.80 9.10
CA ASP A 569 44.98 10.89 9.78
C ASP A 569 44.76 10.32 11.19
N LYS A 570 44.92 9.00 11.35
CA LYS A 570 44.58 8.23 12.56
C LYS A 570 45.38 8.65 13.82
N ARG A 571 46.15 9.76 13.76
CA ARG A 571 46.95 10.31 14.85
C ARG A 571 46.80 11.82 15.07
N ALA A 572 45.93 12.54 14.35
CA ALA A 572 45.68 13.94 14.66
C ALA A 572 44.71 14.05 15.85
N LYS A 573 45.23 14.02 17.08
CA LYS A 573 44.45 14.35 18.28
C LYS A 573 44.00 15.80 18.18
N ILE A 574 42.69 16.03 18.31
CA ILE A 574 42.15 17.38 18.40
C ILE A 574 42.59 17.97 19.74
N SER A 575 42.94 19.26 19.74
CA SER A 575 43.27 19.93 20.99
C SER A 575 42.04 19.94 21.90
N PRO A 576 42.18 19.65 23.20
CA PRO A 576 41.07 19.78 24.16
C PRO A 576 40.38 21.15 24.12
N GLN A 577 41.15 22.19 23.77
CA GLN A 577 40.66 23.55 23.57
C GLN A 577 39.66 23.66 22.40
N GLU A 578 39.88 22.97 21.29
CA GLU A 578 38.96 23.04 20.16
C GLU A 578 37.65 22.30 20.42
N CYS A 579 37.70 21.21 21.18
CA CYS A 579 36.49 20.54 21.66
C CYS A 579 35.68 21.44 22.62
N LEU A 580 36.36 22.19 23.50
CA LEU A 580 35.72 23.22 24.34
C LEU A 580 35.09 24.34 23.50
N ASN A 581 35.77 24.80 22.45
CA ASN A 581 35.23 25.83 21.55
C ASN A 581 33.93 25.38 20.86
N TRP A 582 33.86 24.12 20.42
CA TRP A 582 32.64 23.54 19.83
C TRP A 582 31.48 23.42 20.83
N VAL A 583 31.77 23.03 22.07
CA VAL A 583 30.76 22.96 23.14
C VAL A 583 30.25 24.36 23.51
N SER A 584 31.13 25.37 23.55
CA SER A 584 30.74 26.77 23.76
C SER A 584 29.81 27.26 22.64
N LEU A 585 30.17 27.01 21.38
CA LEU A 585 29.34 27.34 20.23
C LEU A 585 27.95 26.68 20.31
N LEU A 586 27.89 25.39 20.65
CA LEU A 586 26.61 24.69 20.81
C LEU A 586 25.76 25.29 21.93
N ALA A 587 26.38 25.64 23.07
CA ALA A 587 25.69 26.25 24.21
C ALA A 587 25.19 27.67 23.89
N GLU A 588 25.95 28.47 23.14
CA GLU A 588 25.54 29.80 22.68
C GLU A 588 24.35 29.71 21.72
N VAL A 589 24.38 28.78 20.76
CA VAL A 589 23.25 28.53 19.85
C VAL A 589 22.01 28.07 20.61
N ALA A 590 22.18 27.21 21.61
CA ALA A 590 21.06 26.69 22.38
C ALA A 590 20.47 27.71 23.37
N CYS A 591 21.22 28.77 23.73
CA CYS A 591 20.72 29.86 24.58
C CYS A 591 19.74 30.79 23.87
N ASP A 592 19.72 30.81 22.54
CA ASP A 592 18.89 31.69 21.73
C ASP A 592 17.88 30.85 20.90
N PRO A 593 16.58 30.85 21.25
CA PRO A 593 15.55 30.10 20.52
C PRO A 593 15.48 30.39 19.02
N ASP A 594 15.81 31.62 18.60
CA ASP A 594 15.79 32.03 17.20
C ASP A 594 16.89 31.35 16.38
N ARG A 595 17.91 30.79 17.06
CA ARG A 595 19.05 30.08 16.45
C ARG A 595 18.95 28.57 16.56
N TRP A 596 17.91 28.03 17.20
CA TRP A 596 17.80 26.58 17.43
C TRP A 596 17.81 25.75 16.14
N GLU A 597 17.42 26.34 15.02
CA GLU A 597 17.51 25.70 13.71
C GLU A 597 18.93 25.30 13.25
N PHE A 598 19.98 25.86 13.88
CA PHE A 598 21.37 25.52 13.62
C PHE A 598 21.91 24.41 14.54
N LEU A 599 21.18 23.99 15.58
CA LEU A 599 21.66 22.99 16.56
C LEU A 599 22.07 21.66 15.92
N HIS A 600 21.28 21.15 14.97
CA HIS A 600 21.61 19.92 14.26
C HIS A 600 22.85 20.05 13.36
N LEU A 601 23.06 21.23 12.77
CA LEU A 601 24.23 21.50 11.94
C LEU A 601 25.50 21.51 12.80
N VAL A 602 25.45 22.18 13.96
CA VAL A 602 26.56 22.21 14.92
C VAL A 602 26.85 20.81 15.46
N LEU A 603 25.85 20.07 15.94
CA LEU A 603 26.02 18.70 16.44
C LEU A 603 26.64 17.75 15.41
N ARG A 604 26.19 17.82 14.15
CA ARG A 604 26.77 17.00 13.07
C ARG A 604 28.22 17.38 12.77
N THR A 605 28.56 18.67 12.92
CA THR A 605 29.94 19.13 12.75
C THR A 605 30.83 18.65 13.89
N ILE A 606 30.33 18.62 15.12
CA ILE A 606 31.01 18.05 16.28
C ILE A 606 31.28 16.55 16.07
N ASP A 607 30.27 15.77 15.67
CA ASP A 607 30.39 14.32 15.40
C ASP A 607 31.42 14.01 14.30
N LEU A 608 31.51 14.88 13.30
CA LEU A 608 32.49 14.75 12.21
C LEU A 608 33.89 15.27 12.58
N SER A 609 33.98 16.18 13.54
CA SER A 609 35.26 16.78 13.93
C SER A 609 35.91 15.99 15.04
N VAL A 610 35.23 15.74 16.15
CA VAL A 610 35.78 15.14 17.38
C VAL A 610 35.90 13.61 17.25
N ASN A 611 37.08 13.05 17.54
CA ASN A 611 37.30 11.61 17.57
C ASN A 611 36.82 11.02 18.90
N THR A 612 36.02 9.96 18.86
CA THR A 612 35.24 9.43 19.98
C THR A 612 36.02 8.74 21.11
N ASP A 613 37.35 8.61 20.99
CA ASP A 613 38.20 7.94 22.01
C ASP A 613 38.89 8.94 22.95
N ASP A 614 38.90 10.24 22.62
CA ASP A 614 39.44 11.29 23.50
C ASP A 614 38.36 11.66 24.54
N GLN A 615 38.36 10.96 25.68
CA GLN A 615 37.48 11.29 26.81
C GLN A 615 37.66 12.75 27.24
N MET A 616 36.54 13.44 27.45
CA MET A 616 36.46 14.65 28.29
C MET A 616 36.66 14.26 29.77
N GLN A 617 37.91 13.92 30.12
CA GLN A 617 38.39 13.84 31.51
C GLN A 617 38.55 15.26 32.07
N GLY A 618 37.43 15.92 32.34
CA GLY A 618 37.37 17.14 33.14
C GLY A 618 36.48 16.91 34.37
N ASP A 619 36.81 17.58 35.47
CA ASP A 619 36.18 17.46 36.79
C ASP A 619 34.64 17.60 36.74
N GLU A 620 33.94 16.85 37.58
CA GLU A 620 32.47 16.71 37.61
C GLU A 620 31.64 18.01 37.69
N PRO A 621 32.01 19.08 38.42
CA PRO A 621 31.14 20.24 38.57
C PRO A 621 30.99 21.09 37.30
N GLU A 622 31.96 21.05 36.37
CA GLU A 622 31.85 21.76 35.09
C GLU A 622 30.99 21.04 34.05
N LYS A 623 30.71 19.74 34.20
CA LYS A 623 29.90 18.97 33.23
C LYS A 623 28.41 19.30 33.32
N SER A 624 27.91 19.60 34.52
CA SER A 624 26.49 19.91 34.77
C SER A 624 26.05 21.24 34.15
N SER A 625 26.90 22.27 34.19
CA SER A 625 26.58 23.57 33.57
C SER A 625 26.61 23.52 32.03
N LYS A 626 27.50 22.69 31.45
CA LYS A 626 27.73 22.57 29.99
C LYS A 626 26.58 21.93 29.21
N PHE A 627 25.75 21.10 29.85
CA PHE A 627 24.59 20.44 29.21
C PHE A 627 23.22 20.99 29.66
N SER A 628 23.21 22.09 30.43
CA SER A 628 21.98 22.76 30.89
C SER A 628 21.04 23.21 29.75
N PHE A 629 21.55 23.30 28.52
CA PHE A 629 20.73 23.59 27.35
C PHE A 629 19.78 22.44 26.97
N LEU A 630 20.11 21.18 27.32
CA LEU A 630 19.22 20.04 27.10
C LEU A 630 17.91 20.21 27.87
N ASP A 631 17.99 20.72 29.10
CA ASP A 631 16.80 21.05 29.90
C ASP A 631 15.90 22.08 29.22
N LYS A 632 16.49 23.12 28.63
CA LYS A 632 15.75 24.15 27.87
C LYS A 632 15.04 23.55 26.64
N LEU A 633 15.71 22.66 25.91
CA LEU A 633 15.14 22.00 24.73
C LEU A 633 14.00 21.03 25.11
N ARG A 634 14.15 20.28 26.21
CA ARG A 634 13.08 19.42 26.74
C ARG A 634 11.88 20.23 27.24
N ALA A 635 12.14 21.35 27.91
CA ALA A 635 11.10 22.26 28.41
C ALA A 635 10.23 22.86 27.29
N ALA A 636 10.77 22.94 26.06
CA ALA A 636 10.01 23.41 24.89
C ALA A 636 8.93 22.43 24.41
N ARG A 637 8.91 21.17 24.90
CA ARG A 637 7.92 20.14 24.58
C ARG A 637 7.63 19.99 23.08
N ASN A 638 8.67 20.01 22.26
CA ASN A 638 8.56 19.93 20.81
C ASN A 638 9.37 18.74 20.27
N PRO A 639 8.76 17.81 19.50
CA PRO A 639 9.46 16.64 18.97
C PRO A 639 10.71 16.96 18.13
N ARG A 640 10.74 18.12 17.48
CA ARG A 640 11.92 18.61 16.74
C ARG A 640 13.12 18.80 17.66
N TRP A 641 12.91 19.40 18.83
CA TRP A 641 13.97 19.69 19.81
C TRP A 641 14.30 18.47 20.67
N ASN A 642 13.33 17.60 20.93
CA ASN A 642 13.56 16.28 21.52
C ASN A 642 14.53 15.44 20.68
N SER A 643 14.41 15.49 19.34
CA SER A 643 15.38 14.82 18.45
C SER A 643 16.80 15.41 18.57
N VAL A 644 16.94 16.70 18.85
CA VAL A 644 18.24 17.35 19.09
C VAL A 644 18.82 16.86 20.42
N VAL A 645 18.00 16.70 21.46
CA VAL A 645 18.41 16.15 22.76
C VAL A 645 18.94 14.71 22.59
N VAL A 646 18.21 13.85 21.87
CA VAL A 646 18.67 12.47 21.59
C VAL A 646 19.99 12.46 20.80
N GLU A 647 20.12 13.38 19.84
CA GLU A 647 21.34 13.49 19.03
C GLU A 647 22.54 13.99 19.84
N ALA A 648 22.33 14.94 20.76
CA ALA A 648 23.37 15.39 21.67
C ALA A 648 23.83 14.25 22.60
N ILE A 649 22.89 13.48 23.18
CA ILE A 649 23.20 12.29 24.00
C ILE A 649 24.05 11.29 23.21
N ARG A 650 23.73 11.07 21.92
CA ARG A 650 24.51 10.20 21.02
C ARG A 650 25.93 10.74 20.79
N VAL A 651 26.05 12.00 20.38
CA VAL A 651 27.31 12.62 19.97
C VAL A 651 28.29 12.72 21.15
N PHE A 652 27.79 13.08 22.34
CA PHE A 652 28.62 13.19 23.54
C PHE A 652 28.76 11.89 24.34
N ARG A 653 28.12 10.79 23.89
CA ARG A 653 28.11 9.48 24.56
C ARG A 653 27.87 9.60 26.07
N MET A 654 26.82 10.32 26.46
CA MET A 654 26.45 10.46 27.87
C MET A 654 26.05 9.07 28.40
N ASP A 655 26.93 8.43 29.17
CA ASP A 655 26.83 7.03 29.58
C ASP A 655 26.31 6.86 31.02
N LYS A 656 25.97 5.63 31.39
CA LYS A 656 25.48 5.26 32.73
C LYS A 656 26.54 5.40 33.83
N ALA A 657 27.82 5.49 33.48
CA ALA A 657 28.92 5.47 34.45
C ALA A 657 29.14 6.82 35.16
N THR A 658 28.48 7.89 34.70
CA THR A 658 28.52 9.23 35.31
C THR A 658 27.14 9.59 35.88
N ALA A 659 27.03 10.66 36.68
CA ALA A 659 25.80 11.16 37.30
C ALA A 659 24.61 11.47 36.34
N GLY A 660 24.70 11.10 35.05
CA GLY A 660 23.72 11.29 33.99
C GLY A 660 22.60 10.23 33.89
N GLU A 661 22.65 9.11 34.61
CA GLU A 661 21.61 8.06 34.53
C GLU A 661 20.21 8.62 34.88
N HIS A 662 20.12 9.44 35.95
CA HIS A 662 18.88 10.10 36.34
C HIS A 662 18.35 11.07 35.28
N HIS A 663 19.24 11.77 34.57
CA HIS A 663 18.87 12.74 33.54
C HIS A 663 18.37 12.05 32.26
N ILE A 664 18.95 10.91 31.87
CA ILE A 664 18.52 10.13 30.71
C ILE A 664 17.16 9.47 30.97
N HIS A 665 16.95 8.87 32.15
CA HIS A 665 15.65 8.31 32.52
C HIS A 665 14.56 9.38 32.64
N SER A 666 14.88 10.57 33.19
CA SER A 666 13.95 11.71 33.19
C SER A 666 13.58 12.12 31.76
N THR A 667 14.56 12.23 30.86
CA THR A 667 14.32 12.57 29.44
C THR A 667 13.43 11.53 28.75
N PHE A 668 13.66 10.25 29.02
CA PHE A 668 12.84 9.16 28.49
C PHE A 668 11.39 9.27 28.98
N ASN A 669 11.18 9.48 30.28
CA ASN A 669 9.85 9.65 30.85
C ASN A 669 9.14 10.89 30.27
N ASP A 670 9.85 12.01 30.11
CA ASP A 670 9.32 13.22 29.48
C ASP A 670 8.83 12.93 28.04
N PHE A 671 9.55 12.11 27.26
CA PHE A 671 9.12 11.73 25.91
C PHE A 671 7.90 10.82 25.93
N ILE A 672 7.80 9.90 26.88
CA ILE A 672 6.62 9.05 27.06
C ILE A 672 5.40 9.90 27.44
N GLU A 673 5.54 10.84 28.37
CA GLU A 673 4.47 11.78 28.76
C GLU A 673 4.04 12.68 27.59
N GLN A 674 4.99 13.12 26.77
CA GLN A 674 4.73 13.90 25.56
C GLN A 674 4.19 13.07 24.39
N HIS A 675 4.07 11.74 24.53
CA HIS A 675 3.68 10.80 23.48
C HIS A 675 4.63 10.84 22.24
N ASP A 676 5.89 11.20 22.46
CA ASP A 676 6.94 11.28 21.44
C ASP A 676 7.65 9.93 21.28
N TRP A 677 6.89 8.94 20.78
CA TRP A 677 7.33 7.55 20.67
C TRP A 677 8.57 7.37 19.80
N GLN A 678 8.76 8.23 18.80
CA GLN A 678 9.89 8.14 17.87
C GLN A 678 11.20 8.53 18.55
N ASN A 679 11.22 9.62 19.32
CA ASN A 679 12.41 10.03 20.05
C ASN A 679 12.65 9.14 21.28
N ALA A 680 11.60 8.62 21.92
CA ALA A 680 11.72 7.60 22.97
C ALA A 680 12.34 6.29 22.45
N GLU A 681 11.88 5.77 21.30
CA GLU A 681 12.47 4.60 20.63
C GLU A 681 13.94 4.86 20.26
N ARG A 682 14.25 6.03 19.68
CA ARG A 682 15.62 6.41 19.31
C ARG A 682 16.53 6.54 20.53
N LEU A 683 16.05 7.12 21.63
CA LEU A 683 16.81 7.26 22.87
C LEU A 683 17.15 5.89 23.46
N ALA A 684 16.17 4.98 23.54
CA ALA A 684 16.37 3.62 24.03
C ALA A 684 17.41 2.84 23.20
N VAL A 685 17.46 3.08 21.87
CA VAL A 685 18.47 2.50 20.98
C VAL A 685 19.86 3.12 21.18
N VAL A 686 19.94 4.44 21.32
CA VAL A 686 21.22 5.16 21.50
C VAL A 686 21.88 4.77 22.82
N VAL A 687 21.10 4.74 23.91
CA VAL A 687 21.58 4.41 25.26
C VAL A 687 21.72 2.90 25.45
N GLN A 688 21.09 2.10 24.59
CA GLN A 688 21.03 0.64 24.69
C GLN A 688 20.44 0.14 26.02
N ASP A 689 19.42 0.84 26.52
CA ASP A 689 18.81 0.53 27.81
C ASP A 689 17.62 -0.44 27.67
N LEU A 690 17.78 -1.65 28.24
CA LEU A 690 16.77 -2.69 28.17
C LEU A 690 15.47 -2.34 28.92
N SER A 691 15.55 -1.58 30.02
CA SER A 691 14.37 -1.15 30.79
C SER A 691 13.50 -0.16 30.00
N MET A 692 14.13 0.74 29.24
CA MET A 692 13.42 1.67 28.34
C MET A 692 12.76 0.92 27.18
N VAL A 693 13.43 -0.08 26.62
CA VAL A 693 12.86 -0.94 25.57
C VAL A 693 11.65 -1.73 26.09
N GLN A 694 11.71 -2.26 27.32
CA GLN A 694 10.58 -2.95 27.96
C GLN A 694 9.39 -2.01 28.21
N ALA A 695 9.65 -0.80 28.72
CA ALA A 695 8.62 0.21 28.93
C ALA A 695 7.93 0.58 27.60
N LEU A 696 8.71 0.86 26.54
CA LEU A 696 8.19 1.13 25.21
C LEU A 696 7.39 -0.05 24.65
N PHE A 697 7.85 -1.28 24.83
CA PHE A 697 7.14 -2.46 24.37
C PHE A 697 5.75 -2.54 25.02
N LYS A 698 5.66 -2.27 26.34
CA LYS A 698 4.38 -2.20 27.07
C LYS A 698 3.47 -1.11 26.51
N TYR A 699 3.95 0.12 26.38
CA TYR A 699 3.15 1.24 25.88
C TYR A 699 2.73 1.05 24.41
N LEU A 700 3.63 0.61 23.54
CA LEU A 700 3.36 0.43 22.12
C LEU A 700 2.51 -0.82 21.82
N SER A 701 2.53 -1.81 22.71
CA SER A 701 1.60 -2.96 22.64
C SER A 701 0.18 -2.52 22.95
N LEU A 702 -0.01 -1.66 23.97
CA LEU A 702 -1.30 -1.06 24.28
C LEU A 702 -1.82 -0.17 23.13
N LEU A 703 -0.91 0.47 22.38
CA LEU A 703 -1.23 1.30 21.21
C LEU A 703 -1.30 0.51 19.88
N ASN A 704 -1.16 -0.81 19.92
CA ASN A 704 -1.20 -1.71 18.77
C ASN A 704 -0.23 -1.33 17.63
N MET A 705 0.96 -0.81 17.96
CA MET A 705 1.96 -0.35 16.99
C MET A 705 2.88 -1.49 16.53
N THR A 706 2.31 -2.49 15.83
CA THR A 706 2.96 -3.75 15.44
C THR A 706 4.31 -3.59 14.71
N LYS A 707 4.46 -2.58 13.87
CA LYS A 707 5.75 -2.27 13.20
C LYS A 707 6.82 -1.78 14.17
N ALA A 708 6.44 -0.99 15.17
CA ALA A 708 7.36 -0.50 16.20
C ALA A 708 7.77 -1.64 17.14
N LEU A 709 6.82 -2.51 17.50
CA LEU A 709 7.08 -3.72 18.30
C LEU A 709 8.07 -4.66 17.61
N LYS A 710 7.92 -4.91 16.29
CA LYS A 710 8.89 -5.70 15.52
C LYS A 710 10.29 -5.09 15.48
N ARG A 711 10.40 -3.75 15.41
CA ARG A 711 11.69 -3.06 15.48
C ARG A 711 12.32 -3.19 16.85
N LEU A 712 11.56 -2.95 17.92
CA LEU A 712 12.02 -3.10 19.31
C LEU A 712 12.45 -4.53 19.62
N GLN A 713 11.76 -5.54 19.07
CA GLN A 713 12.18 -6.94 19.16
C GLN A 713 13.53 -7.19 18.48
N LYS A 714 13.75 -6.62 17.29
CA LYS A 714 15.03 -6.70 16.59
C LYS A 714 16.16 -6.01 17.37
N ILE A 715 15.86 -4.86 17.98
CA ILE A 715 16.80 -4.10 18.83
C ILE A 715 17.16 -4.92 20.08
N ALA A 716 16.17 -5.46 20.78
CA ALA A 716 16.37 -6.29 21.97
C ALA A 716 17.16 -7.58 21.68
N ALA A 717 16.93 -8.21 20.53
CA ALA A 717 17.73 -9.35 20.06
C ALA A 717 19.19 -8.96 19.74
N GLY A 718 19.41 -7.73 19.25
CA GLY A 718 20.73 -7.19 18.98
C GLY A 718 21.60 -7.05 20.23
N PHE A 719 21.02 -6.61 21.36
CA PHE A 719 21.74 -6.46 22.64
C PHE A 719 22.32 -7.77 23.19
N GLN A 720 21.75 -8.92 22.81
CA GLN A 720 22.25 -10.23 23.24
C GLN A 720 23.48 -10.68 22.43
N SER A 721 23.71 -10.11 21.25
CA SER A 721 24.82 -10.49 20.35
C SER A 721 26.12 -9.70 20.60
N THR A 722 26.03 -8.54 21.26
CA THR A 722 27.15 -7.61 21.49
C THR A 722 27.78 -7.72 22.87
N GLY A 723 27.55 -8.82 23.60
CA GLY A 723 28.17 -9.11 24.89
C GLY A 723 29.67 -9.41 24.79
N THR A 724 30.48 -8.43 24.38
CA THR A 724 31.92 -8.42 24.64
C THR A 724 32.14 -8.12 26.12
N GLY A 725 32.84 -9.03 26.80
CA GLY A 725 32.91 -9.12 28.25
C GLY A 725 33.45 -7.88 28.96
N ILE A 726 32.74 -7.49 30.02
CA ILE A 726 33.32 -6.86 31.19
C ILE A 726 32.77 -7.60 32.40
N SER A 727 33.66 -8.29 33.11
CA SER A 727 33.36 -9.04 34.32
C SER A 727 33.19 -8.07 35.49
N VAL A 728 32.03 -8.09 36.17
CA VAL A 728 31.96 -7.75 37.60
C VAL A 728 30.80 -8.52 38.23
N LEU A 729 31.10 -9.68 38.81
CA LEU A 729 30.40 -10.23 39.97
C LEU A 729 31.49 -10.82 40.88
N PRO A 730 31.58 -10.44 42.17
CA PRO A 730 32.34 -11.23 43.10
C PRO A 730 31.50 -12.43 43.56
N ALA A 731 32.19 -13.56 43.64
CA ALA A 731 31.68 -14.88 43.93
C ALA A 731 31.52 -15.16 45.43
N SER A 732 30.52 -15.96 45.77
CA SER A 732 30.46 -16.99 46.83
C SER A 732 29.08 -17.66 46.66
N GLU A 733 28.84 -18.96 46.73
CA GLU A 733 29.58 -20.17 47.04
C GLU A 733 28.85 -21.36 46.36
N GLN A 734 29.47 -22.53 46.38
CA GLN A 734 29.36 -23.60 45.41
C GLN A 734 28.22 -24.63 45.65
N ASN A 735 27.83 -25.26 44.53
CA ASN A 735 27.37 -26.66 44.34
C ASN A 735 25.98 -27.09 44.83
N THR A 736 25.04 -27.33 43.90
CA THR A 736 24.70 -28.68 43.36
C THR A 736 23.62 -28.61 42.25
N GLY A 737 23.88 -29.22 41.09
CA GLY A 737 22.88 -29.61 40.05
C GLY A 737 22.73 -28.67 38.84
N PRO A 738 22.71 -29.17 37.58
CA PRO A 738 22.48 -28.35 36.39
C PRO A 738 20.97 -28.13 36.20
N VAL A 739 20.37 -27.32 37.07
CA VAL A 739 19.00 -26.84 36.91
C VAL A 739 19.01 -25.34 37.19
N ALA A 740 18.34 -24.57 36.32
CA ALA A 740 18.15 -23.11 36.40
C ALA A 740 19.29 -22.21 35.87
N LYS A 741 19.33 -22.03 34.55
CA LYS A 741 19.50 -20.71 33.90
C LYS A 741 18.69 -20.69 32.60
N ASN A 742 17.38 -20.49 32.72
CA ASN A 742 16.51 -20.07 31.63
C ASN A 742 15.21 -19.51 32.24
N CYS A 743 15.32 -18.36 32.92
CA CYS A 743 14.15 -17.48 33.00
C CYS A 743 13.96 -16.88 31.61
N ASN A 744 13.33 -17.65 30.72
CA ASN A 744 13.15 -17.32 29.31
C ASN A 744 12.19 -16.13 29.15
N PHE A 745 12.64 -15.10 28.44
CA PHE A 745 11.87 -13.95 27.95
C PHE A 745 10.59 -14.32 27.16
N SER A 746 10.37 -15.60 26.83
CA SER A 746 9.25 -16.03 25.99
C SER A 746 7.91 -16.12 26.72
N HIS A 747 7.89 -16.22 28.05
CA HIS A 747 6.64 -16.34 28.81
C HIS A 747 5.84 -15.01 28.85
N MET A 748 6.48 -13.87 28.61
CA MET A 748 5.84 -12.54 28.61
C MET A 748 5.46 -12.03 27.21
N LEU A 749 6.02 -12.60 26.14
CA LEU A 749 5.85 -12.13 24.75
C LEU A 749 4.91 -12.99 23.90
N GLY A 750 4.36 -14.07 24.47
CA GLY A 750 3.63 -15.09 23.73
C GLY A 750 4.55 -15.88 22.81
N HIS A 751 4.45 -17.20 22.82
CA HIS A 751 5.15 -18.01 21.82
C HIS A 751 4.41 -17.91 20.47
N PRO A 752 5.11 -17.99 19.32
CA PRO A 752 4.45 -18.29 18.05
C PRO A 752 3.77 -19.66 18.13
N ILE A 753 2.60 -19.80 17.51
CA ILE A 753 1.92 -21.08 17.42
C ILE A 753 2.57 -22.00 16.38
N ASP A 754 2.66 -23.28 16.68
CA ASP A 754 2.97 -24.33 15.70
C ASP A 754 1.66 -25.00 15.28
N HIS A 755 1.13 -24.60 14.13
CA HIS A 755 -0.15 -25.11 13.64
C HIS A 755 -0.13 -26.61 13.38
N ALA A 756 0.97 -27.16 12.86
CA ALA A 756 1.04 -28.59 12.54
C ALA A 756 1.04 -29.44 13.82
N LYS A 757 1.83 -29.05 14.81
CA LYS A 757 1.88 -29.71 16.13
C LYS A 757 0.53 -29.61 16.84
N ASN A 758 -0.07 -28.41 16.90
CA ASN A 758 -1.31 -28.19 17.65
C ASN A 758 -2.51 -28.92 17.01
N ARG A 759 -2.56 -29.03 15.68
CA ARG A 759 -3.58 -29.86 15.01
C ARG A 759 -3.43 -31.34 15.36
N SER A 760 -2.21 -31.87 15.33
CA SER A 760 -1.95 -33.27 15.69
C SER A 760 -2.35 -33.59 17.14
N LEU A 761 -2.09 -32.67 18.07
CA LEU A 761 -2.52 -32.82 19.49
C LEU A 761 -4.05 -32.81 19.65
N ASN A 762 -4.76 -32.10 18.78
CA ASN A 762 -6.23 -32.03 18.80
C ASN A 762 -6.93 -33.20 18.08
N GLU A 763 -6.30 -33.81 17.07
CA GLU A 763 -6.86 -34.94 16.32
C GLU A 763 -7.20 -36.14 17.22
N MET A 764 -6.41 -36.40 18.26
CA MET A 764 -6.67 -37.51 19.21
C MET A 764 -7.89 -37.31 20.12
N ASN A 765 -8.47 -36.10 20.13
CA ASN A 765 -9.39 -35.65 21.18
C ASN A 765 -10.65 -34.95 20.65
N THR A 766 -10.88 -34.95 19.33
CA THR A 766 -11.95 -34.20 18.68
C THR A 766 -13.28 -34.94 18.78
N PRO A 767 -14.26 -34.44 19.57
CA PRO A 767 -15.63 -34.97 19.50
C PRO A 767 -16.25 -34.64 18.14
N GLY A 768 -17.07 -35.55 17.62
CA GLY A 768 -17.85 -35.29 16.41
C GLY A 768 -18.79 -34.10 16.59
N PHE A 769 -18.96 -33.30 15.55
CA PHE A 769 -19.85 -32.13 15.56
C PHE A 769 -21.31 -32.57 15.78
N LYS A 770 -21.89 -32.18 16.92
CA LYS A 770 -23.29 -32.43 17.30
C LYS A 770 -23.90 -31.13 17.79
N TRP A 771 -25.12 -30.83 17.35
CA TRP A 771 -25.83 -29.65 17.83
C TRP A 771 -27.32 -29.94 18.08
N LYS A 772 -27.92 -29.14 18.96
CA LYS A 772 -29.33 -29.22 19.35
C LYS A 772 -29.94 -27.81 19.34
N TYR A 773 -31.12 -27.68 18.72
CA TYR A 773 -31.95 -26.48 18.82
C TYR A 773 -32.75 -26.53 20.12
N VAL A 774 -32.86 -25.38 20.80
CA VAL A 774 -33.46 -25.26 22.13
C VAL A 774 -34.55 -24.20 22.07
N ASP A 775 -35.81 -24.63 22.12
CA ASP A 775 -36.98 -23.75 22.01
C ASP A 775 -38.04 -23.95 23.12
N CYS A 776 -37.85 -24.91 24.02
CA CYS A 776 -38.67 -25.07 25.22
C CYS A 776 -37.86 -25.09 26.54
N VAL A 777 -38.55 -24.94 27.67
CA VAL A 777 -37.92 -24.79 28.99
C VAL A 777 -37.27 -26.10 29.45
N GLU A 778 -37.86 -27.24 29.12
CA GLU A 778 -37.31 -28.57 29.44
C GLU A 778 -35.95 -28.77 28.77
N GLU A 779 -35.76 -28.26 27.56
CA GLU A 779 -34.48 -28.30 26.85
C GLU A 779 -33.46 -27.33 27.45
N ILE A 780 -33.88 -26.18 27.98
CA ILE A 780 -33.00 -25.29 28.75
C ILE A 780 -32.48 -25.99 30.02
N GLU A 781 -33.32 -26.77 30.70
CA GLU A 781 -32.90 -27.57 31.86
C GLU A 781 -31.85 -28.62 31.47
N GLU A 782 -31.95 -29.20 30.27
CA GLU A 782 -30.93 -30.10 29.71
C GLU A 782 -29.61 -29.38 29.46
N VAL A 783 -29.62 -28.15 28.91
CA VAL A 783 -28.39 -27.34 28.75
C VAL A 783 -27.72 -27.10 30.11
N VAL A 784 -28.50 -26.71 31.12
CA VAL A 784 -27.99 -26.47 32.48
C VAL A 784 -27.47 -27.76 33.12
N ALA A 785 -28.11 -28.90 32.87
CA ALA A 785 -27.64 -30.21 33.31
C ALA A 785 -26.30 -30.59 32.65
N HIS A 786 -26.12 -30.30 31.36
CA HIS A 786 -24.85 -30.52 30.68
C HIS A 786 -23.74 -29.61 31.24
N LEU A 787 -24.02 -28.33 31.48
CA LEU A 787 -23.07 -27.41 32.15
C LEU A 787 -22.65 -27.93 33.54
N LYS A 788 -23.58 -28.49 34.34
CA LYS A 788 -23.26 -29.15 35.62
C LYS A 788 -22.35 -30.37 35.46
N CYS A 789 -22.63 -31.19 34.45
CA CYS A 789 -21.80 -32.36 34.12
C CYS A 789 -20.38 -31.92 33.71
N GLN A 790 -20.28 -30.82 32.96
CA GLN A 790 -19.02 -30.23 32.54
C GLN A 790 -18.17 -29.76 33.72
N GLU A 791 -18.77 -29.09 34.70
CA GLU A 791 -18.07 -28.73 35.95
C GLU A 791 -17.57 -29.95 36.73
N THR A 792 -18.37 -31.02 36.79
CA THR A 792 -17.96 -32.27 37.43
C THR A 792 -16.75 -32.89 36.70
N THR A 793 -16.68 -32.72 35.38
CA THR A 793 -15.56 -33.19 34.55
C THR A 793 -14.28 -32.38 34.81
N ILE A 794 -14.40 -31.06 35.02
CA ILE A 794 -13.28 -30.20 35.44
C ILE A 794 -12.70 -30.69 36.77
N LEU A 795 -13.55 -30.92 37.78
CA LEU A 795 -13.11 -31.40 39.09
C LEU A 795 -12.37 -32.75 38.99
N ARG A 796 -12.90 -33.70 38.20
CA ARG A 796 -12.24 -34.99 37.96
C ARG A 796 -10.90 -34.87 37.22
N ALA A 797 -10.75 -33.89 36.33
CA ALA A 797 -9.49 -33.61 35.64
C ALA A 797 -8.47 -32.98 36.60
N GLU A 798 -8.93 -32.12 37.50
CA GLU A 798 -8.13 -31.49 38.54
C GLU A 798 -7.60 -32.53 39.54
N ASP A 799 -8.43 -33.49 39.97
CA ASP A 799 -8.03 -34.64 40.80
C ASP A 799 -6.96 -35.52 40.12
N LYS A 800 -6.94 -35.56 38.78
CA LYS A 800 -5.96 -36.30 37.98
C LYS A 800 -4.72 -35.47 37.62
N CYS A 801 -4.66 -34.22 38.05
CA CYS A 801 -3.63 -33.25 37.68
C CYS A 801 -3.46 -33.09 36.16
N ASP A 802 -4.56 -33.20 35.39
CA ASP A 802 -4.58 -33.01 33.94
C ASP A 802 -4.94 -31.55 33.60
N GLU A 803 -3.94 -30.68 33.61
CA GLU A 803 -4.10 -29.23 33.34
C GLU A 803 -4.77 -28.96 31.99
N GLN A 804 -4.46 -29.77 30.98
CA GLN A 804 -4.98 -29.59 29.63
C GLN A 804 -6.48 -29.95 29.57
N ALA A 805 -6.87 -31.03 30.23
CA ALA A 805 -8.28 -31.38 30.37
C ALA A 805 -9.04 -30.35 31.23
N VAL A 806 -8.43 -29.80 32.28
CA VAL A 806 -9.03 -28.70 33.07
C VAL A 806 -9.32 -27.49 32.16
N ALA A 807 -8.29 -26.94 31.50
CA ALA A 807 -8.44 -25.76 30.64
C ALA A 807 -9.43 -25.99 29.49
N ARG A 808 -9.39 -27.16 28.84
CA ARG A 808 -10.34 -27.54 27.78
C ARG A 808 -11.78 -27.54 28.29
N ASN A 809 -12.01 -28.14 29.46
CA ASN A 809 -13.37 -28.32 29.94
C ASN A 809 -13.97 -27.04 30.55
N MET A 810 -13.14 -26.08 30.95
CA MET A 810 -13.57 -24.76 31.42
C MET A 810 -14.12 -23.87 30.31
N LEU A 811 -13.69 -24.06 29.06
CA LEU A 811 -14.04 -23.16 27.95
C LEU A 811 -15.41 -23.50 27.35
N VAL A 812 -16.28 -22.50 27.32
CA VAL A 812 -17.58 -22.54 26.63
C VAL A 812 -17.55 -21.53 25.49
N GLY A 813 -17.63 -22.01 24.26
CA GLY A 813 -17.67 -21.16 23.07
C GLY A 813 -19.03 -20.47 22.96
N ILE A 814 -19.06 -19.17 22.65
CA ILE A 814 -20.28 -18.40 22.44
C ILE A 814 -20.23 -17.63 21.13
N ASP A 815 -21.38 -17.57 20.47
CA ASP A 815 -21.69 -16.63 19.40
C ASP A 815 -23.17 -16.23 19.47
N CYS A 816 -23.57 -15.21 18.72
CA CYS A 816 -24.89 -14.60 18.81
C CYS A 816 -25.41 -14.16 17.44
N GLU A 817 -26.72 -14.30 17.21
CA GLU A 817 -27.38 -13.78 16.01
C GLU A 817 -28.55 -12.89 16.35
N TRP A 818 -28.81 -11.90 15.50
CA TRP A 818 -29.86 -10.91 15.68
C TRP A 818 -30.40 -10.44 14.33
N ARG A 819 -31.60 -9.86 14.36
CA ARG A 819 -32.23 -9.35 13.14
C ARG A 819 -31.38 -8.25 12.47
N PRO A 820 -31.05 -8.36 11.17
CA PRO A 820 -30.29 -7.33 10.46
C PRO A 820 -31.03 -5.97 10.38
N GLN A 821 -30.32 -4.87 10.66
CA GLN A 821 -30.89 -3.51 10.72
C GLN A 821 -31.56 -3.05 9.41
N PHE A 822 -31.10 -3.52 8.26
CA PHE A 822 -31.68 -3.12 6.96
C PHE A 822 -33.08 -3.71 6.72
N LEU A 823 -33.42 -4.83 7.37
CA LEU A 823 -34.77 -5.43 7.32
C LEU A 823 -35.78 -4.71 8.22
N MET A 824 -35.34 -3.72 9.00
CA MET A 824 -36.17 -3.04 9.99
C MET A 824 -36.80 -1.75 9.48
N LYS A 825 -36.32 -1.24 8.34
CA LYS A 825 -36.76 0.05 7.77
C LYS A 825 -38.06 -0.04 6.95
N GLU A 826 -38.67 -1.22 6.86
CA GLU A 826 -39.96 -1.40 6.16
C GLU A 826 -41.08 -1.72 7.16
N GLN A 827 -41.63 -0.67 7.78
CA GLN A 827 -43.06 -0.67 8.06
C GLN A 827 -43.69 0.57 7.39
N PRO A 828 -44.55 0.39 6.38
CA PRO A 828 -45.33 1.49 5.84
C PRO A 828 -46.40 1.86 6.86
N SER A 829 -46.28 3.03 7.47
CA SER A 829 -47.30 3.57 8.37
C SER A 829 -48.54 3.96 7.56
N THR A 830 -49.46 3.01 7.37
CA THR A 830 -50.85 3.30 7.01
C THR A 830 -51.64 3.61 8.27
N SER A 831 -51.81 4.90 8.59
CA SER A 831 -53.05 5.45 9.14
C SER A 831 -52.88 6.94 9.44
N ASN A 832 -53.76 7.75 8.84
CA ASN A 832 -54.05 9.14 9.21
C ASN A 832 -54.37 9.26 10.71
N VAL A 833 -54.00 10.38 11.32
CA VAL A 833 -54.90 11.39 11.93
C VAL A 833 -54.04 12.45 12.63
N GLU A 834 -54.45 13.70 12.42
CA GLU A 834 -54.00 14.95 13.02
C GLU A 834 -53.98 14.92 14.56
N ASN A 835 -52.87 15.38 15.18
CA ASN A 835 -52.89 16.41 16.23
C ASN A 835 -51.51 16.59 16.89
N ALA A 836 -51.05 17.84 16.82
CA ALA A 836 -50.52 18.65 17.90
C ALA A 836 -49.33 18.16 18.78
N GLU A 837 -48.36 19.09 18.85
CA GLU A 837 -47.58 19.50 20.03
C GLU A 837 -46.12 19.05 20.18
N LYS A 838 -45.29 20.10 20.10
CA LYS A 838 -43.93 20.26 20.61
C LYS A 838 -43.67 19.41 21.85
N ARG A 839 -42.83 18.39 21.72
CA ARG A 839 -42.02 17.87 22.82
C ARG A 839 -40.54 17.96 22.46
N SER A 840 -39.82 18.51 23.43
CA SER A 840 -38.38 18.72 23.49
C SER A 840 -37.58 17.53 22.96
N SER A 841 -36.64 17.84 22.05
CA SER A 841 -35.59 16.93 21.62
C SER A 841 -34.59 16.68 22.76
N HIS A 842 -34.89 15.71 23.61
CA HIS A 842 -33.87 14.92 24.28
C HIS A 842 -33.53 13.72 23.39
N PRO A 843 -32.24 13.39 23.18
CA PRO A 843 -31.85 12.16 22.52
C PRO A 843 -32.05 11.01 23.52
N SER A 844 -33.26 10.47 23.59
CA SER A 844 -33.57 9.31 24.43
C SER A 844 -34.15 8.18 23.58
N ASP A 845 -33.40 7.08 23.58
CA ASP A 845 -33.76 5.71 23.21
C ASP A 845 -34.06 5.40 21.74
N GLU A 846 -32.99 5.32 20.93
CA GLU A 846 -32.94 4.24 19.93
C GLU A 846 -33.12 2.92 20.69
N LYS A 847 -34.25 2.22 20.50
CA LYS A 847 -34.43 0.86 21.02
C LYS A 847 -33.32 -0.02 20.44
N GLN A 848 -32.22 -0.20 21.16
CA GLN A 848 -31.20 -1.19 20.82
C GLN A 848 -31.84 -2.57 20.95
N GLU A 849 -32.01 -3.24 19.82
CA GLU A 849 -32.66 -4.55 19.78
C GLU A 849 -31.78 -5.65 20.36
N GLY A 850 -32.44 -6.59 21.02
CA GLY A 850 -31.84 -7.78 21.62
C GLY A 850 -31.48 -8.86 20.60
N LEU A 851 -31.22 -10.05 21.13
CA LEU A 851 -30.82 -11.23 20.38
C LEU A 851 -32.02 -11.93 19.74
N SER A 852 -31.78 -12.54 18.58
CA SER A 852 -32.70 -13.50 18.00
C SER A 852 -32.44 -14.91 18.55
N ILE A 853 -31.17 -15.33 18.53
CA ILE A 853 -30.68 -16.59 19.10
C ILE A 853 -29.26 -16.36 19.67
N TYR A 854 -28.81 -17.24 20.55
CA TYR A 854 -27.39 -17.37 20.89
C TYR A 854 -26.98 -18.84 20.87
N GLN A 855 -25.70 -19.11 20.65
CA GLN A 855 -25.18 -20.48 20.61
C GLN A 855 -24.14 -20.72 21.68
N LEU A 856 -24.17 -21.90 22.31
CA LEU A 856 -23.21 -22.33 23.32
C LEU A 856 -22.58 -23.66 22.93
N ALA A 857 -21.27 -23.65 22.69
CA ALA A 857 -20.47 -24.86 22.52
C ALA A 857 -19.98 -25.34 23.90
N VAL A 858 -20.59 -26.42 24.41
CA VAL A 858 -20.37 -27.00 25.73
C VAL A 858 -19.88 -28.43 25.56
N GLY A 859 -18.64 -28.70 25.95
CA GLY A 859 -18.08 -30.04 25.84
C GLY A 859 -18.08 -30.56 24.40
N ASP A 860 -18.88 -31.59 24.12
CA ASP A 860 -19.03 -32.24 22.82
C ASP A 860 -20.29 -31.84 22.03
N ALA A 861 -21.07 -30.86 22.52
CA ALA A 861 -22.33 -30.44 21.91
C ALA A 861 -22.42 -28.92 21.76
N VAL A 862 -23.16 -28.46 20.73
CA VAL A 862 -23.55 -27.06 20.57
C VAL A 862 -25.05 -26.89 20.76
N TYR A 863 -25.45 -25.96 21.61
CA TYR A 863 -26.85 -25.60 21.82
C TYR A 863 -27.16 -24.30 21.12
N VAL A 864 -28.16 -24.29 20.25
CA VAL A 864 -28.69 -23.09 19.57
C VAL A 864 -29.96 -22.68 20.31
N VAL A 865 -29.86 -21.65 21.15
CA VAL A 865 -30.92 -21.23 22.07
C VAL A 865 -31.75 -20.12 21.45
N ASP A 866 -33.06 -20.35 21.33
CA ASP A 866 -33.99 -19.40 20.74
C ASP A 866 -34.49 -18.36 21.75
N VAL A 867 -33.88 -17.17 21.72
CA VAL A 867 -34.21 -16.08 22.65
C VAL A 867 -35.62 -15.52 22.39
N GLN A 868 -36.08 -15.52 21.13
CA GLN A 868 -37.40 -14.98 20.79
C GLN A 868 -38.53 -15.90 21.22
N VAL A 869 -38.32 -17.22 21.15
CA VAL A 869 -39.31 -18.21 21.60
C VAL A 869 -39.32 -18.33 23.13
N LEU A 870 -38.15 -18.41 23.75
CA LEU A 870 -38.02 -18.69 25.18
C LEU A 870 -38.11 -17.45 26.08
N GLY A 871 -37.91 -16.25 25.51
CA GLY A 871 -37.88 -15.00 26.27
C GLY A 871 -36.88 -15.06 27.43
N ALA A 872 -37.32 -14.63 28.62
CA ALA A 872 -36.47 -14.59 29.82
C ALA A 872 -35.93 -15.97 30.26
N ALA A 873 -36.60 -17.08 29.90
CA ALA A 873 -36.11 -18.42 30.24
C ALA A 873 -34.76 -18.73 29.58
N ALA A 874 -34.47 -18.12 28.42
CA ALA A 874 -33.19 -18.25 27.72
C ALA A 874 -32.00 -17.68 28.52
N ALA A 875 -32.22 -16.89 29.58
CA ALA A 875 -31.14 -16.37 30.42
C ALA A 875 -30.49 -17.45 31.31
N ALA A 876 -31.17 -18.57 31.58
CA ALA A 876 -30.76 -19.53 32.60
C ALA A 876 -29.36 -20.17 32.37
N PRO A 877 -28.97 -20.60 31.15
CA PRO A 877 -27.63 -21.11 30.88
C PRO A 877 -26.52 -20.08 31.14
N LEU A 878 -26.70 -18.85 30.66
CA LEU A 878 -25.74 -17.75 30.86
C LEU A 878 -25.61 -17.37 32.35
N LYS A 879 -26.75 -17.31 33.06
CA LYS A 879 -26.80 -17.08 34.51
C LYS A 879 -26.05 -18.17 35.29
N TYR A 880 -26.13 -19.42 34.84
CA TYR A 880 -25.42 -20.54 35.45
C TYR A 880 -23.91 -20.41 35.26
N ILE A 881 -23.43 -20.04 34.06
CA ILE A 881 -22.00 -19.83 33.78
C ILE A 881 -21.45 -18.63 34.57
N TRP A 882 -22.20 -17.54 34.71
CA TRP A 882 -21.76 -16.32 35.40
C TRP A 882 -21.95 -16.30 36.92
N ARG A 883 -22.27 -17.45 37.53
CA ARG A 883 -22.31 -17.53 38.99
C ARG A 883 -20.88 -17.51 39.56
N PRO A 884 -20.65 -16.91 40.75
CA PRO A 884 -19.30 -16.77 41.32
C PRO A 884 -18.54 -18.08 41.53
N SER A 885 -19.25 -19.20 41.69
CA SER A 885 -18.66 -20.51 41.95
C SER A 885 -18.46 -21.36 40.68
N SER A 886 -18.80 -20.86 39.49
CA SER A 886 -18.56 -21.63 38.26
C SER A 886 -17.10 -21.51 37.83
N PRO A 887 -16.43 -22.63 37.51
CA PRO A 887 -15.12 -22.62 36.86
C PRO A 887 -15.22 -22.35 35.35
N LEU A 888 -16.42 -22.27 34.77
CA LEU A 888 -16.64 -22.11 33.34
C LEU A 888 -16.33 -20.69 32.87
N ILE A 889 -15.75 -20.57 31.68
CA ILE A 889 -15.31 -19.33 31.06
C ILE A 889 -15.92 -19.23 29.66
N LEU A 890 -16.63 -18.14 29.39
CA LEU A 890 -17.10 -17.85 28.03
C LEU A 890 -15.95 -17.34 27.17
N ILE A 891 -15.86 -17.85 25.94
CA ILE A 891 -14.94 -17.36 24.92
C ILE A 891 -15.72 -17.10 23.63
N GLY A 892 -15.53 -15.92 23.04
CA GLY A 892 -16.19 -15.51 21.81
C GLY A 892 -15.25 -14.74 20.88
N PHE A 893 -15.66 -14.50 19.64
CA PHE A 893 -14.88 -13.76 18.65
C PHE A 893 -15.47 -12.36 18.44
N CYS A 894 -14.71 -11.30 18.76
CA CYS A 894 -15.25 -9.94 18.83
C CYS A 894 -16.45 -9.82 19.79
N VAL A 895 -16.39 -10.58 20.88
CA VAL A 895 -17.52 -10.90 21.79
C VAL A 895 -18.10 -9.69 22.51
N SER A 896 -17.36 -8.57 22.56
CA SER A 896 -17.83 -7.33 23.21
C SER A 896 -19.18 -6.84 22.67
N SER A 897 -19.44 -6.97 21.35
CA SER A 897 -20.75 -6.59 20.79
C SER A 897 -21.86 -7.53 21.22
N ASP A 898 -21.55 -8.81 21.36
CA ASP A 898 -22.51 -9.85 21.72
C ASP A 898 -22.93 -9.69 23.16
N ILE A 899 -21.99 -9.36 24.05
CA ILE A 899 -22.27 -9.07 25.45
C ILE A 899 -23.25 -7.89 25.61
N GLU A 900 -23.10 -6.82 24.84
CA GLU A 900 -24.05 -5.70 24.90
C GLU A 900 -25.46 -6.12 24.45
N ARG A 901 -25.57 -6.99 23.44
CA ARG A 901 -26.86 -7.54 23.00
C ARG A 901 -27.45 -8.53 24.00
N ILE A 902 -26.63 -9.35 24.66
CA ILE A 902 -27.05 -10.22 25.75
C ILE A 902 -27.61 -9.37 26.90
N LYS A 903 -26.89 -8.31 27.30
CA LYS A 903 -27.34 -7.36 28.33
C LYS A 903 -28.67 -6.71 27.97
N ASN A 904 -28.89 -6.37 26.70
CA ASN A 904 -30.15 -5.79 26.23
C ASN A 904 -31.30 -6.81 26.22
N SER A 905 -31.01 -8.08 25.94
CA SER A 905 -31.99 -9.17 25.93
C SER A 905 -32.36 -9.63 27.34
N PHE A 906 -31.40 -9.60 28.27
CA PHE A 906 -31.53 -10.07 29.65
C PHE A 906 -31.01 -9.00 30.63
N PRO A 907 -31.78 -7.94 30.90
CA PRO A 907 -31.37 -6.86 31.79
C PRO A 907 -30.97 -7.31 33.20
N GLU A 908 -31.54 -8.42 33.69
CA GLU A 908 -31.21 -9.04 34.98
C GLU A 908 -29.76 -9.53 35.06
N LEU A 909 -29.11 -9.79 33.92
CA LEU A 909 -27.70 -10.20 33.87
C LEU A 909 -26.76 -8.98 33.91
N LYS A 910 -27.24 -7.75 33.68
CA LYS A 910 -26.40 -6.53 33.75
C LYS A 910 -25.75 -6.36 35.13
N GLY A 911 -26.47 -6.71 36.19
CA GLY A 911 -25.97 -6.63 37.57
C GLY A 911 -24.76 -7.51 37.88
N HIS A 912 -24.42 -8.48 37.01
CA HIS A 912 -23.16 -9.24 37.12
C HIS A 912 -21.92 -8.45 36.65
N PHE A 913 -22.11 -7.33 35.94
CA PHE A 913 -21.04 -6.52 35.34
C PHE A 913 -20.82 -5.17 36.04
N ASP A 914 -21.80 -4.66 36.79
CA ASP A 914 -21.75 -3.35 37.43
C ASP A 914 -20.84 -3.32 38.67
N GLU A 915 -20.01 -2.29 38.77
CA GLU A 915 -19.00 -2.10 39.84
C GLU A 915 -19.56 -1.45 41.12
N ARG A 916 -20.85 -1.05 41.12
CA ARG A 916 -21.41 -0.06 42.07
C ARG A 916 -22.39 -0.57 43.13
N SER A 917 -22.58 -1.87 43.32
CA SER A 917 -23.44 -2.36 44.41
C SER A 917 -22.69 -2.45 45.74
N SER A 918 -22.78 -1.37 46.53
CA SER A 918 -22.80 -1.33 48.01
C SER A 918 -21.96 -2.36 48.81
N GLU A 919 -20.83 -1.89 49.35
CA GLU A 919 -20.26 -2.08 50.70
C GLU A 919 -20.30 -3.42 51.49
N THR A 920 -20.82 -4.54 51.00
CA THR A 920 -20.81 -5.78 51.83
C THR A 920 -20.46 -7.11 51.14
N THR A 921 -20.30 -7.21 49.82
CA THR A 921 -19.71 -8.41 49.19
C THR A 921 -19.00 -8.07 47.87
N HIS A 922 -17.66 -8.20 47.82
CA HIS A 922 -16.91 -8.15 46.56
C HIS A 922 -17.26 -9.37 45.71
N ARG A 923 -18.26 -9.25 44.81
CA ARG A 923 -18.59 -10.31 43.87
C ARG A 923 -17.61 -10.25 42.68
N PRO A 924 -16.85 -11.31 42.39
CA PRO A 924 -15.93 -11.30 41.25
C PRO A 924 -16.72 -11.22 39.94
N ARG A 925 -16.28 -10.33 39.04
CA ARG A 925 -16.87 -10.19 37.69
C ARG A 925 -16.68 -11.48 36.89
N PRO A 926 -17.65 -11.87 36.04
CA PRO A 926 -17.50 -13.02 35.17
C PRO A 926 -16.37 -12.78 34.16
N LEU A 927 -15.50 -13.77 33.97
CA LEU A 927 -14.42 -13.72 33.00
C LEU A 927 -14.94 -14.10 31.61
N ILE A 928 -14.74 -13.21 30.64
CA ILE A 928 -15.12 -13.41 29.23
C ILE A 928 -13.89 -13.21 28.37
N VAL A 929 -13.50 -14.21 27.60
CA VAL A 929 -12.26 -14.19 26.81
C VAL A 929 -12.54 -13.75 25.37
N GLU A 930 -11.76 -12.78 24.90
CA GLU A 930 -11.74 -12.36 23.49
C GLU A 930 -10.78 -13.24 22.68
N LEU A 931 -11.34 -14.16 21.87
CA LEU A 931 -10.58 -15.10 21.05
C LEU A 931 -9.60 -14.39 20.11
N LYS A 932 -9.98 -13.22 19.57
CA LYS A 932 -9.12 -12.45 18.65
C LYS A 932 -7.84 -11.96 19.36
N GLN A 933 -7.94 -11.55 20.62
CA GLN A 933 -6.78 -11.14 21.42
C GLN A 933 -5.88 -12.33 21.74
N LEU A 934 -6.47 -13.50 22.05
CA LEU A 934 -5.73 -14.73 22.24
C LEU A 934 -4.97 -15.14 20.97
N ALA A 935 -5.59 -15.05 19.79
CA ALA A 935 -4.93 -15.34 18.51
C ALA A 935 -3.75 -14.40 18.22
N LEU A 936 -3.93 -13.10 18.46
CA LEU A 936 -2.86 -12.09 18.31
C LEU A 936 -1.69 -12.36 19.27
N PHE A 937 -1.98 -12.77 20.50
CA PHE A 937 -0.97 -13.18 21.49
C PHE A 937 -0.15 -14.39 21.02
N ARG A 938 -0.75 -15.28 20.21
CA ARG A 938 -0.09 -16.43 19.59
C ARG A 938 0.57 -16.12 18.23
N HIS A 939 0.75 -14.84 17.93
CA HIS A 939 1.41 -14.28 16.74
C HIS A 939 0.68 -14.57 15.42
N ILE A 940 -0.60 -14.92 15.49
CA ILE A 940 -1.44 -15.03 14.30
C ILE A 940 -1.83 -13.61 13.87
N PRO A 941 -1.66 -13.22 12.59
CA PRO A 941 -1.95 -11.87 12.10
C PRO A 941 -3.47 -11.63 11.93
N ALA A 942 -4.24 -11.87 12.99
CA ALA A 942 -5.70 -11.87 13.00
C ALA A 942 -6.34 -10.46 13.05
N GLU A 943 -5.55 -9.39 13.04
CA GLU A 943 -6.01 -7.99 13.25
C GLU A 943 -7.16 -7.60 12.31
N HIS A 944 -7.06 -7.98 11.04
CA HIS A 944 -8.07 -7.72 10.01
C HIS A 944 -8.81 -8.98 9.57
N TRP A 945 -8.67 -10.09 10.30
CA TRP A 945 -9.32 -11.35 9.97
C TRP A 945 -10.67 -11.43 10.67
N GLY A 946 -11.67 -11.99 9.98
CA GLY A 946 -12.91 -12.47 10.60
C GLY A 946 -12.78 -13.94 11.00
N LEU A 947 -13.73 -14.45 11.79
CA LEU A 947 -13.74 -15.81 12.35
C LEU A 947 -13.44 -16.88 11.30
N SER A 948 -14.17 -16.90 10.18
CA SER A 948 -13.93 -17.80 9.03
C SER A 948 -12.49 -17.89 8.51
N ARG A 949 -11.78 -16.75 8.41
CA ARG A 949 -10.40 -16.73 7.93
C ARG A 949 -9.49 -17.26 9.03
N LEU A 950 -9.72 -16.84 10.28
CA LEU A 950 -8.98 -17.37 11.42
C LEU A 950 -9.12 -18.90 11.52
N TYR A 951 -10.34 -19.42 11.36
CA TYR A 951 -10.65 -20.85 11.34
C TYR A 951 -9.88 -21.59 10.25
N ARG A 952 -9.97 -21.11 9.00
CA ARG A 952 -9.29 -21.71 7.86
C ARG A 952 -7.78 -21.73 8.00
N GLU A 953 -7.18 -20.61 8.38
CA GLU A 953 -5.71 -20.51 8.48
C GLU A 953 -5.16 -21.30 9.67
N CYS A 954 -5.96 -21.54 10.72
CA CYS A 954 -5.52 -22.31 11.88
C CYS A 954 -5.74 -23.83 11.73
N LEU A 955 -6.91 -24.21 11.21
CA LEU A 955 -7.42 -25.57 11.24
C LEU A 955 -7.58 -26.21 9.84
N ASP A 956 -7.34 -25.46 8.76
CA ASP A 956 -7.48 -25.91 7.35
C ASP A 956 -8.91 -26.33 6.96
N GLU A 957 -9.91 -25.91 7.74
CA GLU A 957 -11.33 -26.15 7.53
C GLU A 957 -12.06 -24.86 7.09
N LYS A 958 -13.12 -24.97 6.28
CA LYS A 958 -13.91 -23.83 5.80
C LYS A 958 -15.22 -23.69 6.55
N VAL A 959 -15.55 -22.47 7.00
CA VAL A 959 -16.88 -22.12 7.53
C VAL A 959 -17.72 -21.54 6.39
N ASN A 960 -18.91 -22.09 6.16
CA ASN A 960 -19.87 -21.55 5.19
C ASN A 960 -20.44 -20.23 5.74
N LYS A 961 -20.53 -19.18 4.90
CA LYS A 961 -21.03 -17.84 5.26
C LYS A 961 -22.40 -17.47 4.71
N GLU A 962 -23.05 -18.36 3.98
CA GLU A 962 -24.28 -18.05 3.26
C GLU A 962 -25.40 -17.47 4.16
N GLN A 963 -25.47 -17.89 5.42
CA GLN A 963 -26.54 -17.47 6.35
C GLN A 963 -26.18 -16.26 7.23
N GLN A 964 -24.98 -15.69 7.09
CA GLN A 964 -24.48 -14.59 7.93
C GLN A 964 -25.39 -13.34 7.90
N CYS A 965 -26.09 -13.10 6.79
CA CYS A 965 -27.00 -11.94 6.63
C CYS A 965 -28.47 -12.36 6.45
N SER A 966 -28.84 -13.57 6.88
CA SER A 966 -30.22 -14.06 6.80
C SER A 966 -31.16 -13.31 7.78
N ASP A 967 -32.48 -13.38 7.57
CA ASP A 967 -33.44 -12.82 8.53
C ASP A 967 -33.57 -13.74 9.75
N TRP A 968 -32.80 -13.45 10.79
CA TRP A 968 -32.82 -14.15 12.08
C TRP A 968 -34.09 -13.89 12.90
N GLY A 969 -34.95 -12.96 12.47
CA GLY A 969 -36.29 -12.77 13.04
C GLY A 969 -37.34 -13.75 12.53
N ASN A 970 -37.04 -14.55 11.50
CA ASN A 970 -38.00 -15.52 10.96
C ASN A 970 -38.24 -16.70 11.90
N ARG A 971 -39.48 -17.17 11.98
CA ARG A 971 -39.85 -18.44 12.64
C ARG A 971 -40.80 -19.25 11.75
N PRO A 972 -40.55 -20.56 11.55
CA PRO A 972 -39.40 -21.31 12.06
C PRO A 972 -38.08 -20.89 11.36
N LEU A 973 -36.95 -21.03 12.07
CA LEU A 973 -35.63 -20.89 11.46
C LEU A 973 -35.38 -22.08 10.52
N SER A 974 -34.71 -21.84 9.40
CA SER A 974 -34.35 -22.92 8.48
C SER A 974 -33.25 -23.81 9.04
N THR A 975 -33.18 -25.07 8.59
CA THR A 975 -32.09 -25.99 8.98
C THR A 975 -30.71 -25.43 8.64
N SER A 976 -30.57 -24.70 7.52
CA SER A 976 -29.31 -24.06 7.13
C SER A 976 -28.91 -22.93 8.08
N GLN A 977 -29.87 -22.14 8.58
CA GLN A 977 -29.62 -21.11 9.60
C GLN A 977 -29.17 -21.73 10.92
N LEU A 978 -29.84 -22.80 11.37
CA LEU A 978 -29.48 -23.49 12.60
C LEU A 978 -28.10 -24.16 12.52
N ASP A 979 -27.79 -24.81 11.40
CA ASP A 979 -26.48 -25.44 11.17
C ASP A 979 -25.34 -24.40 11.08
N TYR A 980 -25.59 -23.25 10.43
CA TYR A 980 -24.67 -22.12 10.40
C TYR A 980 -24.38 -21.59 11.81
N ALA A 981 -25.43 -21.27 12.56
CA ALA A 981 -25.35 -20.77 13.93
C ALA A 981 -24.56 -21.72 14.83
N ALA A 982 -24.84 -23.03 14.75
CA ALA A 982 -24.12 -24.03 15.53
C ALA A 982 -22.63 -24.10 15.16
N LYS A 983 -22.29 -23.94 13.88
CA LYS A 983 -20.90 -23.98 13.39
C LYS A 983 -20.07 -22.79 13.85
N ASP A 984 -20.66 -21.60 14.02
CA ASP A 984 -19.89 -20.43 14.46
C ASP A 984 -19.42 -20.55 15.92
N ALA A 985 -20.29 -20.98 16.85
CA ALA A 985 -19.86 -21.28 18.22
C ALA A 985 -18.91 -22.50 18.30
N TYR A 986 -19.12 -23.53 17.48
CA TYR A 986 -18.19 -24.64 17.36
C TYR A 986 -16.80 -24.18 16.89
N ALA A 987 -16.75 -23.28 15.90
CA ALA A 987 -15.51 -22.75 15.36
C ALA A 987 -14.73 -21.98 16.43
N VAL A 988 -15.41 -21.17 17.24
CA VAL A 988 -14.83 -20.45 18.38
C VAL A 988 -14.21 -21.43 19.40
N GLN A 989 -14.93 -22.47 19.80
CA GLN A 989 -14.43 -23.48 20.73
C GLN A 989 -13.23 -24.25 20.15
N ARG A 990 -13.30 -24.67 18.88
CA ARG A 990 -12.20 -25.39 18.22
C ARG A 990 -10.94 -24.54 18.11
N LEU A 991 -11.08 -23.26 17.76
CA LEU A 991 -9.97 -22.33 17.70
C LEU A 991 -9.35 -22.12 19.09
N SER A 992 -10.16 -21.93 20.14
CA SER A 992 -9.61 -21.73 21.48
C SER A 992 -8.79 -22.93 21.94
N LEU A 993 -9.28 -24.16 21.71
CA LEU A 993 -8.54 -25.38 22.00
C LEU A 993 -7.24 -25.46 21.18
N HIS A 994 -7.27 -25.12 19.89
CA HIS A 994 -6.08 -25.05 19.04
C HIS A 994 -5.03 -24.05 19.54
N LEU A 995 -5.44 -22.88 20.01
CA LEU A 995 -4.54 -21.84 20.48
C LEU A 995 -3.88 -22.17 21.83
N LEU A 996 -4.48 -23.08 22.60
CA LEU A 996 -4.13 -23.37 23.99
C LEU A 996 -3.53 -24.76 24.23
N VAL A 997 -3.55 -25.66 23.23
CA VAL A 997 -3.14 -27.06 23.40
C VAL A 997 -1.67 -27.25 23.80
N ASP A 998 -0.82 -26.28 23.49
CA ASP A 998 0.62 -26.28 23.80
C ASP A 998 1.00 -25.27 24.90
N VAL A 999 0.02 -24.72 25.62
CA VAL A 999 0.22 -23.74 26.69
C VAL A 999 0.27 -24.45 28.04
N ASN A 1000 1.37 -24.28 28.77
CA ASN A 1000 1.50 -24.75 30.15
C ASN A 1000 0.99 -23.66 31.11
N PHE A 1001 0.05 -24.00 31.99
CA PHE A 1001 -0.58 -23.04 32.90
C PHE A 1001 0.10 -23.02 34.28
N VAL A 1002 0.62 -24.14 34.77
CA VAL A 1002 1.26 -24.24 36.09
C VAL A 1002 2.76 -23.92 36.04
N GLN A 1003 3.23 -23.09 36.98
CA GLN A 1003 4.66 -22.79 37.15
C GLN A 1003 5.29 -23.76 38.17
N PRO A 1004 6.51 -24.30 37.93
CA PRO A 1004 7.15 -25.25 38.85
C PRO A 1004 7.43 -24.74 40.28
N ASN A 1005 7.38 -23.41 40.50
CA ASN A 1005 7.80 -22.76 41.75
C ASN A 1005 6.72 -21.84 42.37
N ALA A 1006 5.47 -21.90 41.91
CA ALA A 1006 4.38 -21.12 42.51
C ALA A 1006 3.75 -21.90 43.67
N GLU A 1007 3.69 -21.30 44.86
CA GLU A 1007 3.01 -21.87 46.02
C GLU A 1007 1.51 -22.11 45.71
N ILE A 1008 1.05 -23.34 46.00
CA ILE A 1008 -0.35 -23.83 46.12
C ILE A 1008 -1.39 -23.01 45.34
N CYS A 1009 -1.47 -23.21 44.02
CA CYS A 1009 -2.56 -22.70 43.18
C CYS A 1009 -3.13 -23.85 42.35
N SER A 1010 -4.45 -23.96 42.26
CA SER A 1010 -5.08 -25.06 41.52
C SER A 1010 -4.87 -24.90 40.00
N ALA A 1011 -4.97 -25.99 39.22
CA ALA A 1011 -4.84 -25.92 37.76
C ALA A 1011 -5.91 -24.99 37.16
N SER A 1012 -7.13 -25.02 37.72
CA SER A 1012 -8.24 -24.15 37.34
C SER A 1012 -7.93 -22.67 37.61
N GLU A 1013 -7.32 -22.35 38.76
CA GLU A 1013 -6.94 -20.99 39.12
C GLU A 1013 -5.80 -20.46 38.23
N CYS A 1014 -4.81 -21.29 37.92
CA CYS A 1014 -3.71 -20.96 37.01
C CYS A 1014 -4.24 -20.65 35.60
N ALA A 1015 -5.13 -21.50 35.08
CA ALA A 1015 -5.78 -21.30 33.79
C ALA A 1015 -6.61 -20.00 33.77
N GLN A 1016 -7.43 -19.75 34.80
CA GLN A 1016 -8.18 -18.50 34.93
C GLN A 1016 -7.26 -17.27 34.97
N HIS A 1017 -6.17 -17.32 35.73
CA HIS A 1017 -5.22 -16.22 35.82
C HIS A 1017 -4.55 -15.92 34.47
N PHE A 1018 -4.22 -16.95 33.70
CA PHE A 1018 -3.74 -16.79 32.32
C PHE A 1018 -4.80 -16.13 31.43
N MET A 1019 -6.03 -16.62 31.47
CA MET A 1019 -7.13 -16.13 30.61
C MET A 1019 -7.56 -14.69 30.92
N LYS A 1020 -7.41 -14.23 32.17
CA LYS A 1020 -7.68 -12.82 32.58
C LYS A 1020 -6.92 -11.78 31.76
N ARG A 1021 -5.85 -12.16 31.05
CA ARG A 1021 -5.10 -11.27 30.15
C ARG A 1021 -5.89 -10.85 28.91
N PHE A 1022 -6.90 -11.64 28.55
CA PHE A 1022 -7.71 -11.49 27.33
C PHE A 1022 -9.17 -11.16 27.66
N ASP A 1023 -9.42 -10.62 28.86
CA ASP A 1023 -10.76 -10.30 29.34
C ASP A 1023 -11.40 -9.17 28.50
N ALA A 1024 -12.52 -9.49 27.85
CA ALA A 1024 -13.28 -8.58 27.01
C ALA A 1024 -13.79 -7.36 27.80
N SER A 1025 -14.04 -7.49 29.11
CA SER A 1025 -14.53 -6.40 29.96
C SER A 1025 -13.48 -5.34 30.31
N ARG A 1026 -12.18 -5.67 30.19
CA ARG A 1026 -11.09 -4.69 30.33
C ARG A 1026 -10.98 -3.76 29.12
N SER A 1027 -11.50 -4.21 27.98
CA SER A 1027 -11.47 -3.45 26.73
C SER A 1027 -12.47 -2.28 26.73
N SER A 1028 -13.53 -2.33 27.56
CA SER A 1028 -14.53 -1.25 27.67
C SER A 1028 -14.11 -0.06 28.56
N LEU A 1029 -13.13 -0.24 29.46
CA LEU A 1029 -12.52 0.86 30.24
C LEU A 1029 -11.50 1.68 29.43
N HIS A 1030 -11.23 1.28 28.18
CA HIS A 1030 -10.54 2.09 27.17
C HIS A 1030 -11.50 2.51 26.05
N SER A 1031 -12.73 2.85 26.44
CA SER A 1031 -13.52 3.89 25.79
C SER A 1031 -12.80 5.26 25.91
N TRP A 1032 -11.65 5.38 25.26
CA TRP A 1032 -11.10 6.67 24.87
C TRP A 1032 -11.51 6.87 23.42
N THR A 1033 -12.64 7.56 23.23
CA THR A 1033 -12.86 8.48 22.11
C THR A 1033 -12.23 8.05 20.79
N MET A 1034 -12.72 6.94 20.24
CA MET A 1034 -12.52 6.56 18.83
C MET A 1034 -13.34 7.46 17.86
N ALA A 1035 -13.49 8.75 18.20
CA ALA A 1035 -14.01 9.82 17.34
C ALA A 1035 -12.92 10.84 16.95
N SER A 1036 -11.68 10.65 17.41
CA SER A 1036 -10.51 11.40 16.94
C SER A 1036 -9.29 10.47 16.80
N VAL A 1037 -9.48 9.34 16.11
CA VAL A 1037 -8.32 8.54 15.67
C VAL A 1037 -7.61 9.29 14.56
N SER A 1038 -6.68 10.13 15.00
CA SER A 1038 -5.53 10.55 14.22
C SER A 1038 -4.95 9.29 13.58
N ARG A 1039 -5.25 9.10 12.30
CA ARG A 1039 -4.61 8.07 11.46
C ARG A 1039 -3.09 8.13 11.70
N PRO A 1040 -2.38 6.99 11.72
CA PRO A 1040 -0.92 7.02 11.80
C PRO A 1040 -0.40 8.02 10.77
N LEU A 1041 0.38 9.00 11.24
CA LEU A 1041 0.78 10.17 10.46
C LEU A 1041 1.38 9.71 9.12
N GLY A 1042 0.57 9.78 8.06
CA GLY A 1042 1.05 9.59 6.71
C GLY A 1042 2.11 10.65 6.41
N LYS A 1043 2.97 10.39 5.42
CA LYS A 1043 3.99 11.36 4.94
C LYS A 1043 3.43 12.77 4.70
N GLN A 1044 2.12 12.92 4.46
CA GLN A 1044 1.45 14.21 4.31
C GLN A 1044 1.23 14.97 5.64
N HIS A 1045 0.96 14.29 6.75
CA HIS A 1045 0.83 14.95 8.05
C HIS A 1045 2.20 15.34 8.65
N VAL A 1046 3.23 14.54 8.41
CA VAL A 1046 4.64 14.91 8.72
C VAL A 1046 5.07 16.13 7.89
N LYS A 1047 4.60 16.25 6.65
CA LYS A 1047 4.86 17.42 5.80
C LYS A 1047 4.08 18.66 6.23
N ALA A 1048 2.91 18.51 6.84
CA ALA A 1048 2.09 19.60 7.38
C ALA A 1048 2.55 20.07 8.78
N ALA A 1049 3.28 19.24 9.52
CA ALA A 1049 3.92 19.61 10.79
C ALA A 1049 5.35 20.16 10.61
N LEU A 1050 5.91 20.07 9.40
CA LEU A 1050 7.23 20.62 9.01
C LEU A 1050 7.11 21.88 8.14
N GLN A 1051 5.88 22.30 7.82
CA GLN A 1051 5.55 23.67 7.42
C GLN A 1051 5.07 24.40 8.67
#